data_AF-A0A1F8XUV7-F1
#
_entry.id   AF-A0A1F8XUV7-F1
#
_cell.length_a   1.000
_cell.length_b   1.000
_cell.length_c   1.000
_cell.angle_alpha   90.00
_cell.angle_beta   90.00
_cell.angle_gamma   90.00
#
_symmetry.space_group_name_H-M   'P 1'
#
loop_
_entity.id
_entity.type
_entity.pdbx_description
1 polymer ?
#
loop_
_entity_poly.entity_id
_entity_poly.type
_entity_poly.pdbx_seq_one_letter_code
_entity_poly.pdbx_strand_id
1 'polypeptide(L)'
;MNRQDAVRLISETFHNAFDENRFRLFTRNLFNDLDESKAFDYYGQFIPDAYKDHVKRYKRVGKYTDPEGAALDVLIVNLKKEAALDRSRTMQRNFIAWYLKNRGEKDAALVAYHSDGLDDWRFSFVRMDYRTVEEGTKVKIREELTPARRYSFLVGKNEPNHTAEQQLLPILQDDRSNPILSELEKAFNIESVTKEFFEKYKNLFLKLKEEIDTLVASNSKVKRDFASTKIETADFAKKLLGQIVFLYFLQKKGWLGVEKDEAGNFKGWGTGPKDFLRRLFEKMIVPYDNFFNDLLEPLFYEALAIDRGVKSFYSPFKCKIPFLNGGLFEPIGGYNWQETDILLKNETFAEIFDTFDLYNFTVREDEPLEKEVAVDPEMLGKVFENLLEIKDRKSKGAFYTPREIVHYMCRESLINYLDTAVNTSGKSLVPQKTIQNKLFGKPDPERIKAETYHLIVPQEDIEIFIRHGEYGIENDIAKERGTKSYSYKLPESIRTNARLLDSVLANIKICDPAIGSGAFPVGMLHEIVSAREILTAYIGESPERTRYNFKRHAIQESIYGVDIDGSAVDIAKLRLWLSLVVDEDDFETIKPLPNLDYKIVTGNSLLGVKKDLLNDHLFKELEGLKQQFFDETNPRKKKEEKGKIDQLIRLITNNDEHFDFEIYFSEIFHQKGFDVVIGNPPYLGFHGIEKVYKKKLQNHFDSAKGKFDLYVLFIEKGFYLLKNNGFFIFICPTAFTKREHGIEIRKFLLKHTSLVELVDFEHTQIFDKATNYTGIFSYKKSYNSKNQFKYKNGLDDQNKMIEQSNLMETPWILTDNIYNGIITKINNFTKLHEITKISEGVVTGLNTLYLLTKKEIEQNNYETKYFVPCYRGKDVDKYYLKENTEYLFYPYQLINNKTVPIDEETLTANCPRYLKYLKDNIELINKRAYFAKSNKKWYELWNQRHLSNFINLKIITPELSDRNRFSIADSCTFYGDTVCGITIRKEFESLLSIKYLIAILNSSLMEWGYKQITVPKAGGFFIYKVMFLKNIPIKIVPFDDQRSFMSIVDQIHALKQKDSKADISGLERKIDNMVYALYGITRDEILIIEHDINRRLEHDI
;
A
#
# COMPACT_ATOMS: atom_id res chain seq x y z
N MET A 1 15.75 22.22 -32.50
CA MET A 1 16.61 23.33 -31.98
C MET A 1 17.88 22.77 -31.36
N ASN A 2 19.04 23.45 -31.40
CA ASN A 2 20.25 22.94 -30.71
C ASN A 2 20.13 23.06 -29.18
N ARG A 3 20.93 22.29 -28.43
CA ARG A 3 20.84 22.21 -26.96
C ARG A 3 21.06 23.56 -26.27
N GLN A 4 22.05 24.35 -26.71
CA GLN A 4 22.41 25.61 -26.05
C GLN A 4 21.32 26.66 -26.21
N ASP A 5 20.72 26.74 -27.40
CA ASP A 5 19.62 27.66 -27.68
C ASP A 5 18.36 27.27 -26.91
N ALA A 6 18.06 25.97 -26.79
CA ALA A 6 16.92 25.49 -26.01
C ALA A 6 17.06 25.77 -24.50
N VAL A 7 18.25 25.52 -23.93
CA VAL A 7 18.56 25.86 -22.53
C VAL A 7 18.44 27.36 -22.30
N ARG A 8 18.98 28.19 -23.20
CA ARG A 8 18.86 29.65 -23.11
C ARG A 8 17.40 30.10 -23.15
N LEU A 9 16.59 29.56 -24.07
CA LEU A 9 15.18 29.91 -24.20
C LEU A 9 14.38 29.57 -22.94
N ILE A 10 14.60 28.39 -22.36
CA ILE A 10 13.95 27.98 -21.11
C ILE A 10 14.39 28.90 -19.97
N SER A 11 15.70 29.14 -19.83
CA SER A 11 16.25 29.97 -18.76
C SER A 11 15.74 31.42 -18.83
N GLU A 12 15.77 32.05 -20.01
CA GLU A 12 15.25 33.40 -20.20
C GLU A 12 13.76 33.52 -19.89
N THR A 13 12.98 32.47 -20.19
CA THR A 13 11.54 32.46 -19.93
C THR A 13 11.24 32.22 -18.45
N PHE A 14 11.87 31.22 -17.82
CA PHE A 14 11.49 30.71 -16.50
C PHE A 14 12.29 31.30 -15.33
N HIS A 15 13.45 31.92 -15.56
CA HIS A 15 14.23 32.56 -14.49
C HIS A 15 13.79 34.00 -14.18
N ASN A 16 12.86 34.54 -14.97
CA ASN A 16 12.40 35.92 -14.87
C ASN A 16 10.91 35.98 -14.48
N ALA A 17 10.49 37.15 -13.99
CA ALA A 17 9.07 37.47 -13.82
C ALA A 17 8.33 37.27 -15.16
N PHE A 18 7.04 36.90 -15.08
CA PHE A 18 6.24 36.56 -16.25
C PHE A 18 6.22 37.70 -17.28
N ASP A 19 6.53 37.36 -18.52
CA ASP A 19 6.44 38.25 -19.68
C ASP A 19 5.75 37.51 -20.83
N GLU A 20 4.71 38.14 -21.38
CA GLU A 20 3.89 37.52 -22.43
C GLU A 20 4.70 37.24 -23.71
N ASN A 21 5.65 38.10 -24.08
CA ASN A 21 6.41 37.93 -25.31
C ASN A 21 7.38 36.74 -25.20
N ARG A 22 8.10 36.63 -24.07
CA ARG A 22 8.95 35.48 -23.77
C ARG A 22 8.13 34.18 -23.74
N PHE A 23 6.97 34.20 -23.07
CA PHE A 23 6.10 33.02 -23.01
C PHE A 23 5.58 32.60 -24.39
N ARG A 24 5.15 33.55 -25.23
CA ARG A 24 4.74 33.26 -26.61
C ARG A 24 5.87 32.66 -27.43
N LEU A 25 7.06 33.24 -27.36
CA LEU A 25 8.25 32.72 -28.04
C LEU A 25 8.55 31.29 -27.62
N PHE A 26 8.52 31.02 -26.32
CA PHE A 26 8.68 29.67 -25.77
C PHE A 26 7.62 28.70 -26.33
N THR A 27 6.33 29.04 -26.26
CA THR A 27 5.25 28.13 -26.71
C THR A 27 5.26 27.85 -28.22
N ARG A 28 5.71 28.80 -29.05
CA ARG A 28 5.90 28.60 -30.49
C ARG A 28 7.03 27.64 -30.82
N ASN A 29 8.07 27.62 -29.99
CA ASN A 29 9.18 26.67 -30.18
C ASN A 29 8.86 25.31 -29.54
N LEU A 30 7.95 25.27 -28.57
CA LEU A 30 7.45 24.03 -27.98
C LEU A 30 6.47 23.30 -28.90
N PHE A 31 5.67 24.04 -29.67
CA PHE A 31 4.68 23.51 -30.62
C PHE A 31 4.96 24.03 -32.03
N ASN A 32 5.43 23.16 -32.93
CA ASN A 32 5.79 23.58 -34.29
C ASN A 32 4.59 24.14 -35.08
N ASP A 33 3.35 23.71 -34.76
CA ASP A 33 2.10 24.10 -35.45
C ASP A 33 1.05 24.76 -34.52
N LEU A 34 1.46 25.69 -33.65
CA LEU A 34 0.50 26.43 -32.80
C LEU A 34 -0.37 27.41 -33.62
N ASP A 35 -1.68 27.16 -33.71
CA ASP A 35 -2.64 28.04 -34.38
C ASP A 35 -3.03 29.23 -33.49
N GLU A 36 -2.38 30.38 -33.69
CA GLU A 36 -2.70 31.65 -33.00
C GLU A 36 -3.85 32.43 -33.65
N SER A 37 -4.40 31.99 -34.78
CA SER A 37 -5.48 32.73 -35.49
C SER A 37 -6.77 32.86 -34.66
N LYS A 38 -6.92 32.01 -33.64
CA LYS A 38 -8.06 31.96 -32.71
C LYS A 38 -7.77 32.55 -31.33
N ALA A 39 -6.71 33.36 -31.21
CA ALA A 39 -6.37 34.04 -29.97
C ALA A 39 -7.46 35.05 -29.56
N PHE A 40 -7.76 35.12 -28.26
CA PHE A 40 -8.69 36.10 -27.69
C PHE A 40 -8.26 36.49 -26.28
N ASP A 41 -8.75 37.63 -25.81
CA ASP A 41 -8.49 38.17 -24.48
C ASP A 41 -9.82 38.54 -23.81
N TYR A 42 -10.08 37.99 -22.62
CA TYR A 42 -11.35 38.15 -21.91
C TYR A 42 -11.19 38.71 -20.50
N TYR A 43 -12.08 39.64 -20.16
CA TYR A 43 -12.18 40.32 -18.88
C TYR A 43 -13.64 40.43 -18.43
N GLY A 44 -13.87 40.61 -17.12
CA GLY A 44 -15.20 40.97 -16.58
C GLY A 44 -16.27 39.89 -16.78
N GLN A 45 -17.31 40.18 -17.58
CA GLN A 45 -18.51 39.33 -17.74
C GLN A 45 -18.25 37.95 -18.36
N PHE A 46 -17.08 37.74 -18.98
CA PHE A 46 -16.70 36.47 -19.60
C PHE A 46 -16.02 35.48 -18.64
N ILE A 47 -15.72 35.91 -17.40
CA ILE A 47 -15.25 35.06 -16.31
C ILE A 47 -16.49 34.66 -15.48
N PRO A 48 -16.72 33.37 -15.21
CA PRO A 48 -17.82 32.93 -14.34
C PRO A 48 -17.74 33.57 -12.97
N ASP A 49 -18.90 33.89 -12.38
CA ASP A 49 -18.98 34.54 -11.07
C ASP A 49 -18.19 33.81 -9.97
N ALA A 50 -18.18 32.47 -10.01
CA ALA A 50 -17.44 31.61 -9.09
C ALA A 50 -15.92 31.88 -9.08
N TYR A 51 -15.34 32.39 -10.17
CA TYR A 51 -13.89 32.58 -10.31
C TYR A 51 -13.48 34.06 -10.29
N LYS A 52 -14.44 35.00 -10.29
CA LYS A 52 -14.16 36.44 -10.38
C LYS A 52 -13.33 36.99 -9.22
N ASP A 53 -13.41 36.37 -8.04
CA ASP A 53 -12.65 36.83 -6.87
C ASP A 53 -11.17 36.44 -6.94
N HIS A 54 -10.81 35.52 -7.83
CA HIS A 54 -9.45 35.04 -7.96
C HIS A 54 -8.82 35.34 -9.33
N VAL A 55 -9.59 35.27 -10.42
CA VAL A 55 -9.13 35.50 -11.79
C VAL A 55 -9.46 36.93 -12.23
N LYS A 56 -8.43 37.69 -12.57
CA LYS A 56 -8.55 39.07 -13.09
C LYS A 56 -8.88 39.09 -14.58
N ARG A 57 -8.15 38.30 -15.37
CA ARG A 57 -8.36 38.11 -16.82
C ARG A 57 -7.75 36.79 -17.29
N TYR A 58 -8.21 36.27 -18.42
CA TYR A 58 -7.54 35.16 -19.10
C TYR A 58 -7.51 35.36 -20.62
N LYS A 59 -6.46 34.85 -21.25
CA LYS A 59 -6.17 35.02 -22.67
C LYS A 59 -5.83 33.67 -23.28
N ARG A 60 -6.42 33.35 -24.43
CA ARG A 60 -5.98 32.22 -25.27
C ARG A 60 -4.90 32.68 -26.22
N VAL A 61 -3.74 32.05 -26.14
CA VAL A 61 -2.57 32.32 -26.97
C VAL A 61 -2.74 31.62 -28.32
N GLY A 62 -3.14 30.34 -28.33
CA GLY A 62 -3.35 29.56 -29.54
C GLY A 62 -3.96 28.19 -29.25
N LYS A 63 -4.32 27.47 -30.33
CA LYS A 63 -4.78 26.08 -30.29
C LYS A 63 -3.70 25.17 -30.88
N TYR A 64 -3.44 24.06 -30.21
CA TYR A 64 -2.63 22.96 -30.70
C TYR A 64 -3.50 21.71 -30.90
N THR A 65 -3.17 20.88 -31.88
CA THR A 65 -3.77 19.55 -32.08
C THR A 65 -2.62 18.60 -32.31
N ASP A 66 -2.53 17.58 -31.48
CA ASP A 66 -1.39 16.66 -31.53
C ASP A 66 -1.53 15.66 -32.69
N PRO A 67 -0.45 14.90 -33.01
CA PRO A 67 -0.50 13.88 -34.06
C PRO A 67 -1.55 12.78 -33.88
N GLU A 68 -2.07 12.56 -32.66
CA GLU A 68 -3.11 11.57 -32.35
C GLU A 68 -4.54 12.16 -32.43
N GLY A 69 -4.66 13.46 -32.69
CA GLY A 69 -5.93 14.18 -32.87
C GLY A 69 -6.50 14.82 -31.60
N ALA A 70 -5.80 14.73 -30.47
CA ALA A 70 -6.21 15.36 -29.22
C ALA A 70 -5.92 16.86 -29.24
N ALA A 71 -6.85 17.65 -28.69
CA ALA A 71 -6.82 19.11 -28.80
C ALA A 71 -6.42 19.79 -27.49
N LEU A 72 -5.44 20.70 -27.58
CA LEU A 72 -4.87 21.44 -26.45
C LEU A 72 -4.93 22.95 -26.68
N ASP A 73 -5.24 23.72 -25.63
CA ASP A 73 -5.19 25.18 -25.66
C ASP A 73 -4.02 25.74 -24.83
N VAL A 74 -3.35 26.76 -25.36
CA VAL A 74 -2.35 27.53 -24.62
C VAL A 74 -3.00 28.79 -24.04
N LEU A 75 -2.93 28.96 -22.73
CA LEU A 75 -3.63 30.01 -21.98
C LEU A 75 -2.68 30.83 -21.11
N ILE A 76 -3.03 32.09 -20.89
CA ILE A 76 -2.44 32.97 -19.88
C ILE A 76 -3.55 33.40 -18.93
N VAL A 77 -3.36 33.23 -17.64
CA VAL A 77 -4.34 33.56 -16.59
C VAL A 77 -3.70 34.53 -15.60
N ASN A 78 -4.25 35.73 -15.51
CA ASN A 78 -3.83 36.75 -14.54
C ASN A 78 -4.71 36.63 -13.29
N LEU A 79 -4.09 36.43 -12.13
CA LEU A 79 -4.72 36.28 -10.83
C LEU A 79 -4.73 37.61 -10.04
N LYS A 80 -5.70 37.78 -9.15
CA LYS A 80 -5.76 38.95 -8.24
C LYS A 80 -4.75 38.79 -7.09
N LYS A 81 -4.14 39.91 -6.64
CA LYS A 81 -3.04 39.94 -5.63
C LYS A 81 -3.33 39.20 -4.32
N GLU A 82 -4.58 39.17 -3.87
CA GLU A 82 -5.01 38.49 -2.63
C GLU A 82 -5.19 36.97 -2.82
N ALA A 83 -5.29 36.50 -4.07
CA ALA A 83 -5.35 35.10 -4.48
C ALA A 83 -3.98 34.58 -4.93
N ALA A 84 -2.99 34.69 -4.02
CA ALA A 84 -1.60 34.30 -4.24
C ALA A 84 -1.46 32.96 -4.98
N LEU A 85 -0.34 32.79 -5.71
CA LEU A 85 -0.02 31.58 -6.48
C LEU A 85 -0.17 30.26 -5.70
N ASP A 86 -0.13 30.30 -4.37
CA ASP A 86 -0.31 29.15 -3.47
C ASP A 86 -1.71 29.03 -2.81
N ARG A 87 -2.52 30.10 -2.76
CA ARG A 87 -3.79 30.11 -1.99
C ARG A 87 -5.01 29.60 -2.76
N SER A 88 -4.89 29.30 -4.06
CA SER A 88 -6.06 28.99 -4.91
C SER A 88 -5.76 27.99 -6.04
N ARG A 89 -4.98 26.92 -5.79
CA ARG A 89 -4.61 25.91 -6.79
C ARG A 89 -5.81 25.08 -7.28
N THR A 90 -6.70 24.68 -6.37
CA THR A 90 -7.99 24.04 -6.66
C THR A 90 -8.86 24.91 -7.55
N MET A 91 -8.96 26.19 -7.22
CA MET A 91 -9.70 27.15 -8.05
C MET A 91 -9.06 27.31 -9.43
N GLN A 92 -7.72 27.39 -9.53
CA GLN A 92 -7.02 27.45 -10.82
C GLN A 92 -7.34 26.21 -11.69
N ARG A 93 -7.26 25.01 -11.11
CA ARG A 93 -7.61 23.75 -11.77
C ARG A 93 -9.07 23.72 -12.20
N ASN A 94 -10.00 24.06 -11.31
CA ASN A 94 -11.43 24.06 -11.56
C ASN A 94 -11.84 25.10 -12.61
N PHE A 95 -11.18 26.27 -12.63
CA PHE A 95 -11.37 27.28 -13.68
C PHE A 95 -10.99 26.73 -15.05
N ILE A 96 -9.89 26.00 -15.16
CA ILE A 96 -9.48 25.37 -16.42
C ILE A 96 -10.37 24.18 -16.79
N ALA A 97 -10.80 23.37 -15.82
CA ALA A 97 -11.79 22.31 -16.06
C ALA A 97 -13.10 22.88 -16.61
N TRP A 98 -13.58 23.99 -16.03
CA TRP A 98 -14.73 24.75 -16.53
C TRP A 98 -14.48 25.26 -17.96
N TYR A 99 -13.29 25.81 -18.23
CA TYR A 99 -12.91 26.29 -19.55
C TYR A 99 -12.94 25.17 -20.60
N LEU A 100 -12.27 24.04 -20.34
CA LEU A 100 -12.18 22.89 -21.24
C LEU A 100 -13.56 22.32 -21.56
N LYS A 101 -14.46 22.29 -20.57
CA LYS A 101 -15.84 21.82 -20.73
C LYS A 101 -16.69 22.77 -21.57
N ASN A 102 -16.67 24.06 -21.26
CA ASN A 102 -17.66 25.01 -21.81
C ASN A 102 -17.18 25.76 -23.06
N ARG A 103 -15.89 25.68 -23.40
CA ARG A 103 -15.29 26.41 -24.53
C ARG A 103 -14.68 25.49 -25.59
N GLY A 104 -15.36 24.36 -25.83
CA GLY A 104 -15.26 23.59 -27.08
C GLY A 104 -14.67 22.20 -26.98
N GLU A 105 -15.04 21.42 -25.94
CA GLU A 105 -14.68 20.00 -25.74
C GLU A 105 -13.21 19.75 -26.09
N LYS A 106 -12.32 20.24 -25.21
CA LYS A 106 -10.87 20.14 -25.36
C LYS A 106 -10.32 19.15 -24.35
N ASP A 107 -9.29 18.39 -24.73
CA ASP A 107 -8.73 17.33 -23.91
C ASP A 107 -7.78 17.88 -22.82
N ALA A 108 -7.06 18.96 -23.13
CA ALA A 108 -6.09 19.56 -22.22
C ALA A 108 -5.86 21.07 -22.44
N ALA A 109 -5.18 21.71 -21.48
CA ALA A 109 -4.67 23.06 -21.59
C ALA A 109 -3.27 23.21 -20.97
N LEU A 110 -2.44 24.03 -21.59
CA LEU A 110 -1.16 24.50 -21.08
C LEU A 110 -1.32 25.96 -20.64
N VAL A 111 -1.02 26.27 -19.38
CA VAL A 111 -1.48 27.51 -18.73
C VAL A 111 -0.34 28.21 -17.99
N ALA A 112 -0.13 29.50 -18.27
CA ALA A 112 0.71 30.37 -17.45
C ALA A 112 -0.14 31.19 -16.48
N TYR A 113 -0.01 30.92 -15.18
CA TYR A 113 -0.64 31.70 -14.11
C TYR A 113 0.35 32.73 -13.58
N HIS A 114 -0.06 34.00 -13.55
CA HIS A 114 0.78 35.08 -13.04
C HIS A 114 -0.07 36.11 -12.26
N SER A 115 0.59 36.94 -11.44
CA SER A 115 -0.04 38.07 -10.74
C SER A 115 0.80 39.32 -10.90
N ASP A 116 0.16 40.48 -10.98
CA ASP A 116 0.86 41.75 -11.18
C ASP A 116 1.76 42.09 -9.97
N GLY A 117 3.08 42.21 -10.19
CA GLY A 117 4.06 42.59 -9.17
C GLY A 117 4.64 41.45 -8.35
N LEU A 118 4.41 40.18 -8.73
CA LEU A 118 5.15 39.03 -8.21
C LEU A 118 6.28 38.62 -9.16
N ASP A 119 7.44 38.28 -8.59
CA ASP A 119 8.61 37.81 -9.34
C ASP A 119 8.48 36.35 -9.80
N ASP A 120 7.67 35.57 -9.10
CA ASP A 120 7.44 34.15 -9.36
C ASP A 120 6.08 33.94 -10.05
N TRP A 121 5.96 32.91 -10.86
CA TRP A 121 4.76 32.55 -11.63
C TRP A 121 4.70 31.04 -11.88
N ARG A 122 3.58 30.53 -12.41
CA ARG A 122 3.35 29.09 -12.50
C ARG A 122 2.99 28.65 -13.91
N PHE A 123 3.66 27.59 -14.37
CA PHE A 123 3.44 26.99 -15.67
C PHE A 123 2.80 25.61 -15.48
N SER A 124 1.59 25.39 -15.99
CA SER A 124 0.78 24.21 -15.69
C SER A 124 0.28 23.48 -16.94
N PHE A 125 0.20 22.16 -16.85
CA PHE A 125 -0.52 21.29 -17.78
C PHE A 125 -1.79 20.75 -17.08
N VAL A 126 -2.95 20.88 -17.70
CA VAL A 126 -4.26 20.46 -17.13
C VAL A 126 -4.98 19.57 -18.14
N ARG A 127 -5.50 18.42 -17.71
CA ARG A 127 -6.17 17.43 -18.57
C ARG A 127 -7.48 16.92 -17.96
N MET A 128 -8.47 16.65 -18.80
CA MET A 128 -9.72 15.98 -18.39
C MET A 128 -9.60 14.46 -18.50
N ASP A 129 -10.03 13.73 -17.48
CA ASP A 129 -10.23 12.28 -17.55
C ASP A 129 -11.73 12.00 -17.77
N TYR A 130 -12.06 10.95 -18.53
CA TYR A 130 -13.44 10.50 -18.74
C TYR A 130 -13.62 9.09 -18.19
N ARG A 131 -14.69 8.85 -17.41
CA ARG A 131 -15.09 7.50 -16.99
C ARG A 131 -16.33 7.05 -17.74
N THR A 132 -16.23 5.88 -18.35
CA THR A 132 -17.37 5.22 -18.98
C THR A 132 -18.09 4.37 -17.93
N VAL A 133 -19.33 4.72 -17.59
CA VAL A 133 -20.16 3.91 -16.68
C VAL A 133 -21.22 3.18 -17.50
N GLU A 134 -21.27 1.84 -17.40
CA GLU A 134 -22.32 1.00 -17.99
C GLU A 134 -23.49 0.81 -17.01
N GLU A 135 -24.67 1.35 -17.34
CA GLU A 135 -25.91 1.10 -16.59
C GLU A 135 -26.71 -0.08 -17.18
N GLY A 136 -26.58 -1.26 -16.57
CA GLY A 136 -27.50 -2.39 -16.75
C GLY A 136 -27.53 -3.01 -18.17
N THR A 137 -28.59 -3.79 -18.45
CA THR A 137 -28.75 -4.56 -19.70
C THR A 137 -29.04 -3.72 -20.96
N LYS A 138 -29.11 -2.39 -20.84
CA LYS A 138 -29.18 -1.46 -21.96
C LYS A 138 -28.01 -0.51 -21.86
N VAL A 139 -26.98 -0.76 -22.68
CA VAL A 139 -25.78 0.09 -22.80
C VAL A 139 -26.20 1.54 -23.08
N LYS A 140 -26.26 2.34 -22.03
CA LYS A 140 -26.17 3.80 -22.10
C LYS A 140 -24.80 4.15 -21.55
N ILE A 141 -23.92 4.53 -22.46
CA ILE A 141 -22.64 5.15 -22.14
C ILE A 141 -22.98 6.49 -21.50
N ARG A 142 -22.89 6.59 -20.17
CA ARG A 142 -22.76 7.88 -19.51
C ARG A 142 -21.27 8.14 -19.35
N GLU A 143 -20.79 9.17 -20.02
CA GLU A 143 -19.53 9.81 -19.68
C GLU A 143 -19.75 10.56 -18.36
N GLU A 144 -19.35 9.94 -17.25
CA GLU A 144 -19.23 10.69 -16.01
C GLU A 144 -17.89 11.44 -16.03
N LEU A 145 -17.99 12.75 -15.83
CA LEU A 145 -16.83 13.64 -15.75
C LEU A 145 -16.04 13.33 -14.47
N THR A 146 -14.85 12.76 -14.64
CA THR A 146 -13.85 12.75 -13.56
C THR A 146 -13.22 14.14 -13.43
N PRO A 147 -12.82 14.55 -12.21
CA PRO A 147 -12.19 15.85 -11.99
C PRO A 147 -10.89 15.98 -12.80
N ALA A 148 -10.62 17.19 -13.33
CA ALA A 148 -9.40 17.47 -14.09
C ALA A 148 -8.14 17.22 -13.25
N ARG A 149 -7.09 16.70 -13.87
CA ARG A 149 -5.76 16.59 -13.27
C ARG A 149 -4.90 17.76 -13.71
N ARG A 150 -4.11 18.29 -12.79
CA ARG A 150 -3.20 19.41 -13.05
C ARG A 150 -1.79 19.08 -12.58
N TYR A 151 -0.82 19.37 -13.44
CA TYR A 151 0.61 19.27 -13.16
C TYR A 151 1.25 20.65 -13.35
N SER A 152 2.16 21.07 -12.47
CA SER A 152 2.70 22.45 -12.52
C SER A 152 4.18 22.57 -12.17
N PHE A 153 4.88 23.45 -12.87
CA PHE A 153 6.16 24.02 -12.45
C PHE A 153 5.93 25.38 -11.80
N LEU A 154 6.52 25.59 -10.62
CA LEU A 154 6.70 26.93 -10.05
C LEU A 154 8.05 27.48 -10.53
N VAL A 155 8.02 28.64 -11.19
CA VAL A 155 9.16 29.25 -11.88
C VAL A 155 9.24 30.74 -11.53
N GLY A 156 10.40 31.36 -11.76
CA GLY A 156 10.60 32.77 -11.45
C GLY A 156 12.00 33.06 -10.93
N LYS A 157 12.19 34.29 -10.44
CA LYS A 157 13.48 34.77 -9.96
C LYS A 157 13.97 34.02 -8.72
N ASN A 158 13.06 33.54 -7.89
CA ASN A 158 13.39 32.90 -6.62
C ASN A 158 13.35 31.37 -6.66
N GLU A 159 13.13 30.78 -7.85
CA GLU A 159 12.84 29.36 -8.00
C GLU A 159 13.85 28.68 -8.93
N PRO A 160 14.42 27.52 -8.54
CA PRO A 160 15.32 26.76 -9.40
C PRO A 160 14.61 26.32 -10.69
N ASN A 161 15.25 26.50 -11.85
CA ASN A 161 14.69 26.15 -13.16
C ASN A 161 15.26 24.84 -13.73
N HIS A 162 16.25 24.22 -13.08
CA HIS A 162 16.95 23.04 -13.57
C HIS A 162 15.99 21.90 -13.91
N THR A 163 14.99 21.66 -13.06
CA THR A 163 13.97 20.62 -13.29
C THR A 163 13.14 20.89 -14.54
N ALA A 164 12.64 22.12 -14.70
CA ALA A 164 11.87 22.50 -15.88
C ALA A 164 12.74 22.45 -17.15
N GLU A 165 14.00 22.86 -17.06
CA GLU A 165 14.98 22.76 -18.13
C GLU A 165 15.18 21.31 -18.56
N GLN A 166 15.51 20.42 -17.63
CA GLN A 166 15.79 19.02 -17.93
C GLN A 166 14.59 18.29 -18.55
N GLN A 167 13.37 18.59 -18.10
CA GLN A 167 12.16 17.92 -18.57
C GLN A 167 11.67 18.43 -19.92
N LEU A 168 11.80 19.73 -20.19
CA LEU A 168 11.31 20.36 -21.42
C LEU A 168 12.36 20.39 -22.52
N LEU A 169 13.65 20.26 -22.17
CA LEU A 169 14.75 20.25 -23.13
C LEU A 169 14.60 19.16 -24.21
N PRO A 170 14.27 17.89 -23.91
CA PRO A 170 14.09 16.87 -24.95
C PRO A 170 13.01 17.25 -25.97
N ILE A 171 11.92 17.88 -25.51
CA ILE A 171 10.81 18.31 -26.37
C ILE A 171 11.25 19.46 -27.28
N LEU A 172 11.95 20.47 -26.76
CA LEU A 172 12.44 21.59 -27.55
C LEU A 172 13.57 21.21 -28.53
N GLN A 173 14.30 20.13 -28.24
CA GLN A 173 15.36 19.65 -29.13
C GLN A 173 14.80 18.93 -30.35
N ASP A 174 13.63 18.29 -30.25
CA ASP A 174 12.97 17.66 -31.39
C ASP A 174 12.27 18.71 -32.27
N ASP A 175 12.94 19.08 -33.37
CA ASP A 175 12.40 19.97 -34.40
C ASP A 175 11.74 19.24 -35.57
N ARG A 176 11.61 17.91 -35.48
CA ARG A 176 11.04 17.07 -36.55
C ARG A 176 9.64 16.60 -36.22
N SER A 177 9.35 16.41 -34.94
CA SER A 177 8.08 15.87 -34.47
C SER A 177 7.34 16.88 -33.60
N ASN A 178 6.02 16.78 -33.62
CA ASN A 178 5.13 17.55 -32.76
C ASN A 178 4.83 16.73 -31.49
N PRO A 179 4.92 17.30 -30.27
CA PRO A 179 4.78 16.52 -29.04
C PRO A 179 3.34 16.03 -28.81
N ILE A 180 3.16 14.73 -28.56
CA ILE A 180 1.85 14.17 -28.18
C ILE A 180 1.48 14.52 -26.73
N LEU A 181 0.19 14.51 -26.38
CA LEU A 181 -0.24 14.87 -25.02
C LEU A 181 0.42 14.00 -23.92
N SER A 182 0.69 12.72 -24.22
CA SER A 182 1.34 11.81 -23.26
C SER A 182 2.82 12.17 -23.00
N GLU A 183 3.52 12.75 -24.00
CA GLU A 183 4.89 13.25 -23.84
C GLU A 183 4.92 14.53 -23.01
N LEU A 184 3.95 15.43 -23.21
CA LEU A 184 3.77 16.61 -22.35
C LEU A 184 3.46 16.19 -20.91
N GLU A 185 2.51 15.26 -20.72
CA GLU A 185 2.20 14.73 -19.39
C GLU A 185 3.43 14.12 -18.72
N LYS A 186 4.26 13.39 -19.48
CA LYS A 186 5.52 12.82 -18.98
C LYS A 186 6.55 13.89 -18.60
N ALA A 187 6.69 14.98 -19.36
CA ALA A 187 7.58 16.09 -18.99
C ALA A 187 7.11 16.80 -17.71
N PHE A 188 5.82 16.77 -17.41
CA PHE A 188 5.25 17.27 -16.16
C PHE A 188 5.15 16.20 -15.06
N ASN A 189 5.72 15.00 -15.27
CA ASN A 189 5.63 13.90 -14.30
C ASN A 189 6.69 14.04 -13.19
N ILE A 190 6.20 14.31 -11.98
CA ILE A 190 6.99 14.42 -10.74
C ILE A 190 7.86 13.20 -10.46
N GLU A 191 7.40 11.98 -10.81
CA GLU A 191 8.09 10.74 -10.45
C GLU A 191 9.50 10.65 -11.02
N SER A 192 9.74 11.27 -12.18
CA SER A 192 11.06 11.31 -12.81
C SER A 192 12.04 12.15 -11.98
N VAL A 193 11.59 13.31 -11.49
CA VAL A 193 12.35 14.22 -10.62
C VAL A 193 12.59 13.59 -9.26
N THR A 194 11.56 12.97 -8.69
CA THR A 194 11.63 12.22 -7.43
C THR A 194 12.68 11.10 -7.53
N LYS A 195 12.69 10.31 -8.61
CA LYS A 195 13.66 9.22 -8.81
C LYS A 195 15.10 9.74 -8.91
N GLU A 196 15.32 10.85 -9.61
CA GLU A 196 16.67 11.42 -9.75
C GLU A 196 17.19 12.01 -8.44
N PHE A 197 16.40 12.86 -7.78
CA PHE A 197 16.78 13.44 -6.49
C PHE A 197 17.02 12.32 -5.47
N PHE A 198 16.22 11.24 -5.50
CA PHE A 198 16.42 10.08 -4.64
C PHE A 198 17.81 9.47 -4.76
N GLU A 199 18.28 9.19 -5.99
CA GLU A 199 19.60 8.60 -6.19
C GLU A 199 20.71 9.55 -5.71
N LYS A 200 20.58 10.86 -5.96
CA LYS A 200 21.54 11.85 -5.45
C LYS A 200 21.52 11.92 -3.92
N TYR A 201 20.34 11.99 -3.30
CA TYR A 201 20.17 11.99 -1.85
C TYR A 201 20.77 10.75 -1.18
N LYS A 202 20.58 9.58 -1.79
CA LYS A 202 21.18 8.33 -1.32
C LYS A 202 22.70 8.34 -1.37
N ASN A 203 23.29 8.89 -2.43
CA ASN A 203 24.73 9.04 -2.52
C ASN A 203 25.28 9.99 -1.46
N LEU A 204 24.58 11.12 -1.21
CA LEU A 204 24.93 12.04 -0.11
C LEU A 204 24.87 11.35 1.26
N PHE A 205 23.83 10.57 1.52
CA PHE A 205 23.70 9.78 2.74
C PHE A 205 24.86 8.79 2.92
N LEU A 206 25.19 8.02 1.88
CA LEU A 206 26.28 7.03 1.94
C LEU A 206 27.62 7.70 2.22
N LYS A 207 27.89 8.84 1.58
CA LYS A 207 29.11 9.62 1.79
C LYS A 207 29.19 10.18 3.20
N LEU A 208 28.11 10.79 3.70
CA LEU A 208 28.03 11.31 5.06
C LEU A 208 28.23 10.18 6.10
N LYS A 209 27.61 9.02 5.88
CA LYS A 209 27.78 7.85 6.75
C LYS A 209 29.22 7.35 6.77
N GLU A 210 29.86 7.21 5.61
CA GLU A 210 31.27 6.77 5.51
C GLU A 210 32.21 7.72 6.26
N GLU A 211 31.94 9.02 6.19
CA GLU A 211 32.68 10.03 6.92
C GLU A 211 32.51 9.90 8.44
N ILE A 212 31.28 9.73 8.91
CA ILE A 212 30.99 9.49 10.34
C ILE A 212 31.64 8.19 10.82
N ASP A 213 31.58 7.11 10.04
CA ASP A 213 32.24 5.83 10.34
C ASP A 213 33.76 6.03 10.54
N THR A 214 34.38 6.81 9.65
CA THR A 214 35.80 7.15 9.72
C THR A 214 36.13 8.00 10.95
N LEU A 215 35.27 8.96 11.30
CA LEU A 215 35.42 9.80 12.48
C LEU A 215 35.31 8.98 13.78
N VAL A 216 34.31 8.10 13.88
CA VAL A 216 34.13 7.21 15.04
C VAL A 216 35.28 6.22 15.16
N ALA A 217 35.87 5.78 14.05
CA ALA A 217 37.04 4.89 14.09
C ALA A 217 38.32 5.62 14.56
N SER A 218 38.48 6.90 14.20
CA SER A 218 39.71 7.69 14.43
C SER A 218 39.69 8.52 15.72
N ASN A 219 38.53 8.96 16.20
CA ASN A 219 38.39 9.82 17.39
C ASN A 219 37.87 9.03 18.61
N SER A 220 38.73 8.86 19.61
CA SER A 220 38.42 8.08 20.83
C SER A 220 37.38 8.71 21.75
N LYS A 221 37.13 10.03 21.66
CA LYS A 221 36.07 10.71 22.43
C LYS A 221 34.71 10.44 21.79
N VAL A 222 34.58 10.68 20.48
CA VAL A 222 33.36 10.41 19.71
C VAL A 222 32.97 8.94 19.80
N LYS A 223 33.94 8.02 19.66
CA LYS A 223 33.70 6.57 19.80
C LYS A 223 33.11 6.18 21.15
N ARG A 224 33.63 6.77 22.24
CA ARG A 224 33.14 6.49 23.59
C ARG A 224 31.73 7.04 23.78
N ASP A 225 31.47 8.26 23.33
CA ASP A 225 30.17 8.91 23.48
C ASP A 225 29.07 8.15 22.72
N PHE A 226 29.32 7.81 21.45
CA PHE A 226 28.40 7.01 20.61
C PHE A 226 28.14 5.62 21.21
N ALA A 227 29.16 4.97 21.76
CA ALA A 227 28.99 3.67 22.42
C ALA A 227 28.17 3.77 23.71
N SER A 228 28.38 4.81 24.53
CA SER A 228 27.62 5.01 25.77
C SER A 228 26.16 5.38 25.55
N THR A 229 25.88 6.08 24.45
CA THR A 229 24.54 6.53 24.06
C THR A 229 23.85 5.56 23.08
N LYS A 230 24.52 4.46 22.71
CA LYS A 230 24.05 3.44 21.75
C LYS A 230 23.66 4.03 20.39
N ILE A 231 24.35 5.06 19.92
CA ILE A 231 24.08 5.69 18.63
C ILE A 231 24.71 4.86 17.51
N GLU A 232 23.91 4.45 16.54
CA GLU A 232 24.42 3.92 15.27
C GLU A 232 24.78 5.06 14.31
N THR A 233 25.91 4.93 13.62
CA THR A 233 26.40 5.95 12.68
C THR A 233 25.44 6.19 11.52
N ALA A 234 24.73 5.14 11.08
CA ALA A 234 23.71 5.24 10.06
C ALA A 234 22.53 6.11 10.52
N ASP A 235 22.09 5.97 11.76
CA ASP A 235 20.95 6.73 12.29
C ASP A 235 21.31 8.18 12.56
N PHE A 236 22.55 8.46 12.99
CA PHE A 236 23.07 9.82 13.06
C PHE A 236 23.07 10.49 11.67
N ALA A 237 23.60 9.82 10.65
CA ALA A 237 23.64 10.34 9.28
C ALA A 237 22.24 10.62 8.72
N LYS A 238 21.28 9.72 8.98
CA LYS A 238 19.86 9.90 8.59
C LYS A 238 19.25 11.12 9.27
N LYS A 239 19.39 11.25 10.59
CA LYS A 239 18.82 12.35 11.37
C LYS A 239 19.39 13.69 10.90
N LEU A 240 20.71 13.78 10.74
CA LEU A 240 21.39 14.99 10.27
C LEU A 240 20.89 15.41 8.88
N LEU A 241 20.88 14.50 7.91
CA LEU A 241 20.42 14.83 6.57
C LEU A 241 18.92 15.20 6.54
N GLY A 242 18.10 14.52 7.36
CA GLY A 242 16.69 14.85 7.56
C GLY A 242 16.45 16.24 8.17
N GLN A 243 17.25 16.64 9.16
CA GLN A 243 17.22 17.98 9.74
C GLN A 243 17.57 19.06 8.69
N ILE A 244 18.59 18.83 7.86
CA ILE A 244 18.97 19.76 6.78
C ILE A 244 17.85 19.89 5.77
N VAL A 245 17.25 18.79 5.32
CA VAL A 245 16.10 18.84 4.40
C VAL A 245 14.92 19.58 5.02
N PHE A 246 14.63 19.35 6.31
CA PHE A 246 13.56 20.08 6.99
C PHE A 246 13.78 21.60 6.92
N LEU A 247 15.02 22.05 7.14
CA LEU A 247 15.35 23.47 7.02
C LEU A 247 15.24 24.00 5.59
N TYR A 248 15.50 23.16 4.57
CA TYR A 248 15.25 23.51 3.17
C TYR A 248 13.75 23.76 2.89
N PHE A 249 12.86 22.96 3.48
CA PHE A 249 11.43 23.23 3.43
C PHE A 249 11.07 24.50 4.22
N LEU A 250 11.63 24.67 5.42
CA LEU A 250 11.31 25.79 6.31
C LEU A 250 11.77 27.15 5.74
N GLN A 251 12.95 27.23 5.11
CA GLN A 251 13.45 28.48 4.54
C GLN A 251 12.58 29.02 3.40
N LYS A 252 11.82 28.15 2.69
CA LYS A 252 10.85 28.58 1.67
C LYS A 252 9.71 29.42 2.26
N LYS A 253 9.40 29.27 3.55
CA LYS A 253 8.46 30.15 4.28
C LYS A 253 9.05 31.52 4.64
N GLY A 254 10.34 31.76 4.44
CA GLY A 254 11.01 33.00 4.82
C GLY A 254 11.08 33.21 6.34
N TRP A 255 11.05 32.12 7.12
CA TRP A 255 11.11 32.18 8.58
C TRP A 255 12.54 32.15 9.13
N LEU A 256 13.51 31.68 8.35
CA LEU A 256 14.92 31.67 8.75
C LEU A 256 15.61 32.96 8.32
N GLY A 257 16.45 33.52 9.19
CA GLY A 257 17.31 34.65 8.83
C GLY A 257 16.59 35.99 8.70
N VAL A 258 15.50 36.22 9.45
CA VAL A 258 14.78 37.50 9.34
C VAL A 258 15.64 38.65 9.89
N GLU A 259 15.94 39.60 9.01
CA GLU A 259 16.81 40.73 9.25
C GLU A 259 16.11 41.92 9.93
N LYS A 260 16.92 42.92 10.32
CA LYS A 260 16.42 44.23 10.73
C LYS A 260 16.19 45.14 9.52
N ASP A 261 15.24 46.06 9.65
CA ASP A 261 15.07 47.18 8.73
C ASP A 261 16.12 48.28 8.99
N GLU A 262 16.11 49.33 8.15
CA GLU A 262 17.03 50.47 8.25
C GLU A 262 16.88 51.25 9.56
N ALA A 263 15.73 51.12 10.24
CA ALA A 263 15.46 51.72 11.55
C ALA A 263 15.91 50.83 12.73
N GLY A 264 16.46 49.64 12.46
CA GLY A 264 16.95 48.70 13.47
C GLY A 264 15.88 47.78 14.08
N ASN A 265 14.65 47.79 13.56
CA ASN A 265 13.57 46.90 13.98
C ASN A 265 13.57 45.61 13.15
N PHE A 266 13.21 44.47 13.74
CA PHE A 266 13.08 43.24 12.95
C PHE A 266 11.91 43.35 11.96
N LYS A 267 12.16 42.92 10.72
CA LYS A 267 11.11 42.72 9.72
C LYS A 267 10.12 41.64 10.20
N GLY A 268 8.93 41.60 9.59
CA GLY A 268 7.92 40.58 9.87
C GLY A 268 8.40 39.17 9.50
N TRP A 269 7.77 38.14 10.07
CA TRP A 269 8.05 36.77 9.61
C TRP A 269 7.68 36.64 8.13
N GLY A 270 8.39 35.78 7.40
CA GLY A 270 8.19 35.61 5.96
C GLY A 270 9.09 36.46 5.06
N THR A 271 9.84 37.43 5.62
CA THR A 271 10.80 38.23 4.85
C THR A 271 12.23 37.68 4.85
N GLY A 272 12.46 36.55 5.51
CA GLY A 272 13.77 35.91 5.57
C GLY A 272 14.21 35.38 4.20
N PRO A 273 15.53 35.23 3.96
CA PRO A 273 16.03 34.68 2.72
C PRO A 273 15.54 33.24 2.48
N LYS A 274 15.06 32.96 1.25
CA LYS A 274 14.66 31.60 0.81
C LYS A 274 15.87 30.66 0.60
N ASP A 275 17.08 31.19 0.70
CA ASP A 275 18.39 30.54 0.52
C ASP A 275 19.27 30.64 1.80
N PHE A 276 18.65 30.81 2.98
CA PHE A 276 19.33 31.06 4.26
C PHE A 276 20.52 30.13 4.54
N LEU A 277 20.36 28.81 4.35
CA LEU A 277 21.42 27.85 4.62
C LEU A 277 22.64 28.04 3.72
N ARG A 278 22.43 28.33 2.42
CA ARG A 278 23.51 28.64 1.49
C ARG A 278 24.25 29.90 1.94
N ARG A 279 23.52 30.95 2.35
CA ARG A 279 24.15 32.19 2.85
C ARG A 279 24.95 31.98 4.13
N LEU A 280 24.47 31.10 5.00
CA LEU A 280 25.16 30.73 6.23
C LEU A 280 26.45 29.97 5.90
N PHE A 281 26.40 29.03 4.95
CA PHE A 281 27.56 28.27 4.47
C PHE A 281 28.59 29.14 3.73
N GLU A 282 28.16 30.11 2.93
CA GLU A 282 29.04 31.03 2.21
C GLU A 282 29.65 32.13 3.11
N LYS A 283 29.48 32.02 4.43
CA LYS A 283 30.01 32.97 5.43
C LYS A 283 29.48 34.40 5.26
N MET A 284 28.32 34.57 4.61
CA MET A 284 27.71 35.89 4.42
C MET A 284 27.03 36.42 5.68
N ILE A 285 26.70 35.54 6.64
CA ILE A 285 26.02 35.89 7.89
C ILE A 285 27.02 35.97 9.05
N VAL A 286 27.79 34.89 9.26
CA VAL A 286 28.79 34.77 10.33
C VAL A 286 30.01 33.95 9.88
N PRO A 287 31.20 34.24 10.42
CA PRO A 287 32.39 33.41 10.20
C PRO A 287 32.30 32.10 11.00
N TYR A 288 32.93 31.05 10.47
CA TYR A 288 33.05 29.73 11.10
C TYR A 288 34.27 28.98 10.54
N ASP A 289 34.71 27.94 11.27
CA ASP A 289 35.77 27.03 10.85
C ASP A 289 35.18 25.67 10.43
N ASN A 290 34.33 25.06 11.27
CA ASN A 290 33.60 23.83 10.98
C ASN A 290 32.08 24.09 10.88
N PHE A 291 31.48 23.83 9.72
CA PHE A 291 30.08 24.17 9.48
C PHE A 291 29.11 23.40 10.37
N PHE A 292 29.37 22.11 10.63
CA PHE A 292 28.48 21.31 11.47
C PHE A 292 28.54 21.77 12.92
N ASN A 293 29.75 21.77 13.49
CA ASN A 293 30.00 22.01 14.90
C ASN A 293 29.69 23.46 15.29
N ASP A 294 30.12 24.44 14.47
CA ASP A 294 30.05 25.85 14.84
C ASP A 294 28.68 26.47 14.52
N LEU A 295 27.94 25.92 13.56
CA LEU A 295 26.71 26.52 13.04
C LEU A 295 25.50 25.60 13.09
N LEU A 296 25.56 24.38 12.53
CA LEU A 296 24.40 23.49 12.49
C LEU A 296 24.00 22.98 13.87
N GLU A 297 24.94 22.56 14.73
CA GLU A 297 24.62 22.10 16.07
C GLU A 297 23.95 23.20 16.92
N PRO A 298 24.47 24.44 16.99
CA PRO A 298 23.77 25.54 17.66
C PRO A 298 22.44 25.89 16.99
N LEU A 299 22.34 25.84 15.66
CA LEU A 299 21.07 26.08 14.96
C LEU A 299 20.00 25.05 15.35
N PHE A 300 20.34 23.76 15.36
CA PHE A 300 19.43 22.69 15.74
C PHE A 300 19.14 22.74 17.25
N TYR A 301 20.15 22.49 18.07
CA TYR A 301 19.99 22.13 19.47
C TYR A 301 19.78 23.34 20.40
N GLU A 302 19.97 24.56 19.90
CA GLU A 302 19.72 25.79 20.65
C GLU A 302 18.67 26.68 19.96
N ALA A 303 18.94 27.10 18.71
CA ALA A 303 18.08 28.07 18.04
C ALA A 303 16.68 27.53 17.72
N LEU A 304 16.56 26.28 17.30
CA LEU A 304 15.25 25.71 16.95
C LEU A 304 14.59 24.99 18.14
N ALA A 305 15.38 24.56 19.12
CA ALA A 305 14.95 23.72 20.25
C ALA A 305 14.69 24.45 21.57
N ILE A 306 15.14 25.71 21.74
CA ILE A 306 14.97 26.47 22.98
C ILE A 306 14.10 27.72 22.74
N ASP A 307 13.06 27.90 23.56
CA ASP A 307 12.22 29.10 23.52
C ASP A 307 13.01 30.33 24.03
N ARG A 308 13.10 31.36 23.18
CA ARG A 308 13.78 32.64 23.46
C ARG A 308 12.80 33.80 23.64
N GLY A 309 11.51 33.53 23.78
CA GLY A 309 10.45 34.51 23.93
C GLY A 309 10.09 35.25 22.63
N VAL A 310 9.23 36.27 22.77
CA VAL A 310 8.51 36.95 21.65
C VAL A 310 9.42 37.57 20.58
N LYS A 311 10.65 37.94 20.93
CA LYS A 311 11.59 38.53 19.97
C LYS A 311 12.28 37.51 19.08
N SER A 312 12.31 36.23 19.47
CA SER A 312 12.94 35.10 18.75
C SER A 312 14.32 35.41 18.15
N PHE A 313 15.04 36.33 18.77
CA PHE A 313 16.34 36.79 18.31
C PHE A 313 17.39 35.77 18.69
N TYR A 314 18.22 35.38 17.74
CA TYR A 314 19.34 34.48 17.97
C TYR A 314 20.65 35.26 17.83
N SER A 315 21.28 35.54 18.98
CA SER A 315 22.47 36.38 19.05
C SER A 315 23.63 35.87 18.18
N PRO A 316 23.93 34.56 18.13
CA PRO A 316 25.02 34.06 17.30
C PRO A 316 24.87 34.43 15.82
N PHE A 317 23.66 34.35 15.24
CA PHE A 317 23.43 34.67 13.82
C PHE A 317 22.95 36.10 13.56
N LYS A 318 22.76 36.90 14.61
CA LYS A 318 22.29 38.29 14.55
C LYS A 318 20.98 38.47 13.77
N CYS A 319 20.14 37.44 13.74
CA CYS A 319 18.87 37.42 13.02
C CYS A 319 17.76 36.77 13.86
N LYS A 320 16.53 36.82 13.36
CA LYS A 320 15.39 36.11 13.94
C LYS A 320 15.33 34.66 13.41
N ILE A 321 15.18 33.71 14.33
CA ILE A 321 15.01 32.26 14.06
C ILE A 321 13.86 31.76 14.95
N PRO A 322 12.87 31.02 14.42
CA PRO A 322 11.73 30.54 15.19
C PRO A 322 12.12 29.45 16.19
N PHE A 323 11.34 29.30 17.25
CA PHE A 323 11.36 28.13 18.11
C PHE A 323 10.35 27.11 17.58
N LEU A 324 10.80 25.88 17.29
CA LEU A 324 9.99 24.84 16.68
C LEU A 324 9.79 23.61 17.57
N ASN A 325 10.16 23.68 18.86
CA ASN A 325 10.14 22.56 19.80
C ASN A 325 11.32 21.56 19.63
N GLY A 326 11.64 20.82 20.69
CA GLY A 326 12.89 20.07 20.82
C GLY A 326 12.98 18.75 20.06
N GLY A 327 11.87 18.07 19.76
CA GLY A 327 11.90 16.67 19.28
C GLY A 327 12.87 16.36 18.13
N LEU A 328 12.67 16.95 16.94
CA LEU A 328 13.58 16.75 15.79
C LEU A 328 14.96 17.35 16.04
N PHE A 329 14.98 18.47 16.75
CA PHE A 329 16.13 19.33 16.96
C PHE A 329 16.78 19.09 18.31
N GLU A 330 16.74 17.84 18.79
CA GLU A 330 17.44 17.37 19.98
C GLU A 330 18.61 16.45 19.57
N PRO A 331 19.72 16.42 20.33
CA PRO A 331 20.82 15.51 20.07
C PRO A 331 20.36 14.05 20.09
N ILE A 332 20.70 13.27 19.06
CA ILE A 332 20.36 11.83 19.01
C ILE A 332 21.00 11.09 20.18
N GLY A 333 20.24 10.23 20.87
CA GLY A 333 20.74 9.51 22.05
C GLY A 333 21.21 10.41 23.21
N GLY A 334 20.98 11.73 23.13
CA GLY A 334 21.43 12.69 24.14
C GLY A 334 22.95 12.85 24.25
N TYR A 335 23.71 12.65 23.16
CA TYR A 335 25.17 12.87 23.20
C TYR A 335 25.52 14.31 23.60
N ASN A 336 26.67 14.47 24.27
CA ASN A 336 27.07 15.76 24.81
C ASN A 336 27.71 16.63 23.73
N TRP A 337 26.88 17.26 22.89
CA TRP A 337 27.31 18.12 21.78
C TRP A 337 28.12 19.35 22.22
N GLN A 338 28.03 19.77 23.49
CA GLN A 338 28.82 20.89 24.00
C GLN A 338 30.28 20.50 24.31
N GLU A 339 30.53 19.21 24.55
CA GLU A 339 31.87 18.71 24.88
C GLU A 339 32.46 17.87 23.76
N THR A 340 31.65 17.16 22.98
CA THR A 340 32.10 16.22 21.96
C THR A 340 32.05 16.87 20.58
N ASP A 341 33.20 17.36 20.11
CA ASP A 341 33.30 17.95 18.77
C ASP A 341 33.16 16.88 17.66
N ILE A 342 32.17 17.06 16.79
CA ILE A 342 31.94 16.21 15.61
C ILE A 342 32.40 16.96 14.36
N LEU A 343 33.68 16.83 14.02
CA LEU A 343 34.30 17.60 12.94
C LEU A 343 34.08 16.98 11.56
N LEU A 344 32.89 17.20 10.99
CA LEU A 344 32.57 16.83 9.61
C LEU A 344 33.13 17.85 8.61
N LYS A 345 33.56 17.38 7.44
CA LYS A 345 34.16 18.16 6.36
C LYS A 345 33.16 19.15 5.76
N ASN A 346 33.60 20.39 5.57
CA ASN A 346 32.79 21.43 4.94
C ASN A 346 32.46 21.08 3.48
N GLU A 347 33.33 20.33 2.79
CA GLU A 347 33.12 19.87 1.41
C GLU A 347 31.90 18.95 1.29
N THR A 348 31.59 18.17 2.33
CA THR A 348 30.41 17.30 2.35
C THR A 348 29.14 18.15 2.37
N PHE A 349 29.10 19.25 3.12
CA PHE A 349 27.96 20.17 3.13
C PHE A 349 27.86 21.00 1.84
N ALA A 350 28.98 21.38 1.23
CA ALA A 350 28.97 22.02 -0.10
C ALA A 350 28.21 21.17 -1.11
N GLU A 351 28.53 19.88 -1.19
CA GLU A 351 27.88 18.96 -2.13
C GLU A 351 26.40 18.73 -1.82
N ILE A 352 26.03 18.68 -0.53
CA ILE A 352 24.61 18.61 -0.11
C ILE A 352 23.85 19.83 -0.65
N PHE A 353 24.37 21.04 -0.43
CA PHE A 353 23.71 22.27 -0.87
C PHE A 353 23.71 22.41 -2.39
N ASP A 354 24.81 22.09 -3.06
CA ASP A 354 24.90 22.07 -4.52
C ASP A 354 23.89 21.09 -5.13
N THR A 355 23.63 19.97 -4.46
CA THR A 355 22.60 19.04 -4.89
C THR A 355 21.20 19.59 -4.64
N PHE A 356 20.91 20.07 -3.43
CA PHE A 356 19.56 20.49 -3.05
C PHE A 356 19.12 21.74 -3.81
N ASP A 357 20.01 22.68 -4.08
CA ASP A 357 19.70 23.93 -4.80
C ASP A 357 19.30 23.70 -6.27
N LEU A 358 19.57 22.52 -6.84
CA LEU A 358 19.10 22.13 -8.18
C LEU A 358 17.60 21.84 -8.21
N TYR A 359 16.96 21.63 -7.06
CA TYR A 359 15.58 21.16 -7.00
C TYR A 359 14.69 22.17 -6.31
N ASN A 360 13.47 22.30 -6.81
CA ASN A 360 12.49 23.10 -6.11
C ASN A 360 11.90 22.30 -4.94
N PHE A 361 11.86 22.89 -3.74
CA PHE A 361 11.25 22.30 -2.55
C PHE A 361 9.88 22.94 -2.34
N THR A 362 8.83 22.12 -2.26
CA THR A 362 7.47 22.56 -1.96
C THR A 362 7.09 22.10 -0.57
N VAL A 363 6.58 23.01 0.25
CA VAL A 363 6.12 22.64 1.60
C VAL A 363 4.84 21.81 1.56
N ARG A 364 4.02 21.95 0.50
CA ARG A 364 2.76 21.23 0.33
C ARG A 364 3.02 19.84 -0.25
N GLU A 365 2.51 18.80 0.40
CA GLU A 365 2.34 17.52 -0.29
C GLU A 365 1.36 17.71 -1.45
N ASP A 366 1.58 17.00 -2.56
CA ASP A 366 0.68 17.03 -3.72
C ASP A 366 -0.76 16.65 -3.30
N GLU A 367 -1.75 16.73 -4.18
CA GLU A 367 -3.08 16.13 -4.03
C GLU A 367 -3.33 15.16 -5.21
N PRO A 368 -4.23 14.15 -5.12
CA PRO A 368 -4.43 13.19 -6.21
C PRO A 368 -4.73 13.84 -7.58
N LEU A 369 -5.31 15.04 -7.55
CA LEU A 369 -5.72 15.82 -8.72
C LEU A 369 -4.79 17.00 -9.01
N GLU A 370 -3.81 17.28 -8.12
CA GLU A 370 -2.90 18.42 -8.20
C GLU A 370 -1.48 18.00 -7.88
N LYS A 371 -0.61 18.04 -8.88
CA LYS A 371 0.79 17.69 -8.75
C LYS A 371 1.68 18.89 -9.06
N GLU A 372 2.63 19.18 -8.19
CA GLU A 372 3.67 20.17 -8.41
C GLU A 372 5.00 19.45 -8.67
N VAL A 373 5.68 19.80 -9.75
CA VAL A 373 6.96 19.17 -10.11
C VAL A 373 8.09 19.73 -9.23
N ALA A 374 8.09 19.30 -7.97
CA ALA A 374 8.98 19.72 -6.91
C ALA A 374 9.26 18.55 -5.94
N VAL A 375 10.27 18.70 -5.08
CA VAL A 375 10.51 17.81 -3.94
C VAL A 375 9.51 18.19 -2.86
N ASP A 376 8.65 17.24 -2.48
CA ASP A 376 7.63 17.41 -1.46
C ASP A 376 7.94 16.58 -0.19
N PRO A 377 7.22 16.79 0.93
CA PRO A 377 7.43 15.99 2.14
C PRO A 377 7.11 14.49 1.95
N GLU A 378 6.20 14.13 1.04
CA GLU A 378 5.85 12.75 0.73
C GLU A 378 7.06 11.98 0.16
N MET A 379 7.82 12.65 -0.71
CA MET A 379 9.04 12.12 -1.31
C MET A 379 10.04 11.67 -0.25
N LEU A 380 10.14 12.35 0.89
CA LEU A 380 11.02 11.90 1.98
C LEU A 380 10.63 10.52 2.47
N GLY A 381 9.32 10.26 2.64
CA GLY A 381 8.83 8.93 2.99
C GLY A 381 9.34 7.87 2.03
N LYS A 382 9.17 8.09 0.72
CA LYS A 382 9.69 7.20 -0.33
C LYS A 382 11.20 7.04 -0.26
N VAL A 383 11.94 8.14 -0.09
CA VAL A 383 13.40 8.15 -0.04
C VAL A 383 13.90 7.31 1.12
N PHE A 384 13.42 7.58 2.32
CA PHE A 384 13.90 6.89 3.50
C PHE A 384 13.47 5.42 3.56
N GLU A 385 12.25 5.09 3.15
CA GLU A 385 11.81 3.70 2.97
C GLU A 385 12.70 2.98 1.96
N ASN A 386 13.10 3.67 0.89
CA ASN A 386 13.99 3.11 -0.12
C ASN A 386 15.47 3.09 0.31
N LEU A 387 15.91 3.89 1.27
CA LEU A 387 17.28 3.83 1.83
C LEU A 387 17.50 2.60 2.71
N LEU A 388 16.43 2.11 3.34
CA LEU A 388 16.42 0.81 4.03
C LEU A 388 16.72 -0.37 3.07
N GLU A 389 16.67 -0.14 1.75
CA GLU A 389 16.80 -1.17 0.71
C GLU A 389 18.22 -1.71 0.49
N ILE A 390 19.25 -1.07 1.05
CA ILE A 390 20.65 -1.50 0.83
C ILE A 390 20.96 -2.80 1.60
N LYS A 391 20.16 -3.19 2.61
CA LYS A 391 20.38 -4.45 3.35
C LYS A 391 19.15 -5.34 3.59
N ASP A 392 17.92 -4.82 3.64
CA ASP A 392 16.81 -5.52 4.34
C ASP A 392 15.51 -5.82 3.55
N ARG A 393 15.45 -5.63 2.22
CA ARG A 393 14.20 -5.83 1.43
C ARG A 393 13.55 -7.21 1.61
N LYS A 394 14.30 -8.27 1.91
CA LYS A 394 13.75 -9.63 2.16
C LYS A 394 13.41 -9.91 3.62
N SER A 395 13.99 -9.17 4.57
CA SER A 395 13.92 -9.46 6.02
C SER A 395 12.85 -8.63 6.75
N LYS A 396 12.46 -7.44 6.25
CA LYS A 396 11.47 -6.56 6.91
C LYS A 396 10.08 -6.51 6.23
N GLY A 397 9.97 -6.75 4.93
CA GLY A 397 8.68 -6.88 4.22
C GLY A 397 7.80 -5.62 4.18
N ALA A 398 8.37 -4.43 4.33
CA ALA A 398 7.68 -3.14 4.23
C ALA A 398 7.65 -2.62 2.78
N PHE A 399 6.51 -2.08 2.35
CA PHE A 399 6.31 -1.53 1.00
C PHE A 399 5.58 -0.19 1.08
N TYR A 400 6.02 0.78 0.27
CA TYR A 400 5.32 2.05 0.09
C TYR A 400 3.90 1.81 -0.44
N THR A 401 2.90 2.47 0.14
CA THR A 401 1.50 2.34 -0.29
C THR A 401 1.13 3.45 -1.27
N PRO A 402 0.65 3.12 -2.49
CA PRO A 402 0.21 4.12 -3.45
C PRO A 402 -0.86 5.04 -2.88
N ARG A 403 -0.78 6.29 -3.31
CA ARG A 403 -1.56 7.37 -2.74
C ARG A 403 -3.06 7.21 -2.96
N GLU A 404 -3.49 6.71 -4.12
CA GLU A 404 -4.90 6.46 -4.42
C GLU A 404 -5.51 5.46 -3.43
N ILE A 405 -4.74 4.44 -3.04
CA ILE A 405 -5.15 3.47 -2.02
C ILE A 405 -5.23 4.13 -0.64
N VAL A 406 -4.23 4.95 -0.28
CA VAL A 406 -4.23 5.66 1.02
C VAL A 406 -5.50 6.51 1.16
N HIS A 407 -5.82 7.34 0.16
CA HIS A 407 -7.04 8.16 0.20
C HIS A 407 -8.31 7.31 0.22
N TYR A 408 -8.38 6.23 -0.58
CA TYR A 408 -9.52 5.31 -0.55
C TYR A 408 -9.75 4.75 0.87
N MET A 409 -8.71 4.18 1.48
CA MET A 409 -8.81 3.57 2.81
C MET A 409 -9.13 4.61 3.91
N CYS A 410 -8.58 5.82 3.82
CA CYS A 410 -8.91 6.90 4.75
C CYS A 410 -10.38 7.33 4.63
N ARG A 411 -10.91 7.48 3.41
CA ARG A 411 -12.33 7.80 3.18
C ARG A 411 -13.26 6.72 3.66
N GLU A 412 -12.99 5.45 3.34
CA GLU A 412 -13.79 4.32 3.85
C GLU A 412 -13.80 4.27 5.37
N SER A 413 -12.66 4.59 6.01
CA SER A 413 -12.58 4.67 7.47
C SER A 413 -13.48 5.76 8.05
N LEU A 414 -13.44 6.97 7.48
CA LEU A 414 -14.28 8.08 7.95
C LEU A 414 -15.76 7.79 7.74
N ILE A 415 -16.14 7.23 6.59
CA ILE A 415 -17.53 6.88 6.29
C ILE A 415 -18.05 5.88 7.33
N ASN A 416 -17.31 4.80 7.59
CA ASN A 416 -17.73 3.75 8.53
C ASN A 416 -17.69 4.21 9.99
N TYR A 417 -16.74 5.07 10.35
CA TYR A 417 -16.68 5.68 11.68
C TYR A 417 -17.86 6.62 11.92
N LEU A 418 -18.10 7.55 11.00
CA LEU A 418 -19.18 8.54 11.10
C LEU A 418 -20.53 7.85 11.23
N ASP A 419 -20.81 6.87 10.36
CA ASP A 419 -22.02 6.06 10.43
C ASP A 419 -22.20 5.45 11.83
N THR A 420 -21.18 4.80 12.35
CA THR A 420 -21.23 4.15 13.67
C THR A 420 -21.36 5.16 14.83
N ALA A 421 -20.73 6.33 14.70
CA ALA A 421 -20.70 7.33 15.76
C ALA A 421 -21.98 8.16 15.84
N VAL A 422 -22.60 8.48 14.70
CA VAL A 422 -23.84 9.27 14.66
C VAL A 422 -25.08 8.40 14.74
N ASN A 423 -25.06 7.19 14.16
CA ASN A 423 -26.20 6.29 14.18
C ASN A 423 -26.00 5.25 15.30
N THR A 424 -26.61 5.47 16.46
CA THR A 424 -26.43 4.62 17.64
C THR A 424 -27.60 3.65 17.87
N SER A 425 -27.29 2.45 18.37
CA SER A 425 -28.26 1.51 18.93
C SER A 425 -28.68 1.95 20.33
N GLY A 426 -29.90 2.46 20.49
CA GLY A 426 -30.48 2.79 21.79
C GLY A 426 -30.94 1.53 22.55
N LYS A 427 -30.75 1.52 23.87
CA LYS A 427 -31.42 0.55 24.76
C LYS A 427 -32.78 1.11 25.16
N SER A 428 -33.85 0.69 24.48
CA SER A 428 -35.21 1.00 24.93
C SER A 428 -35.75 -0.12 25.81
N LEU A 429 -36.10 0.19 27.06
CA LEU A 429 -36.93 -0.67 27.90
C LEU A 429 -38.37 -0.49 27.43
N VAL A 430 -38.85 -1.33 26.52
CA VAL A 430 -40.27 -1.33 26.17
C VAL A 430 -41.05 -1.91 27.35
N PRO A 431 -41.96 -1.18 28.00
CA PRO A 431 -42.92 -1.77 28.93
C PRO A 431 -43.89 -2.60 28.11
N GLN A 432 -43.97 -3.90 28.37
CA GLN A 432 -44.91 -4.78 27.70
C GLN A 432 -46.34 -4.28 28.00
N LYS A 433 -47.05 -3.78 26.98
CA LYS A 433 -48.52 -3.69 27.05
C LYS A 433 -49.03 -5.12 27.18
N THR A 434 -49.64 -5.40 28.33
CA THR A 434 -50.18 -6.70 28.71
C THR A 434 -51.31 -7.07 27.75
N ILE A 435 -51.06 -7.97 26.80
CA ILE A 435 -52.13 -8.71 26.15
C ILE A 435 -52.34 -9.96 27.01
N GLN A 436 -53.37 -9.92 27.86
CA GLN A 436 -53.90 -11.11 28.52
C GLN A 436 -54.49 -12.03 27.45
N ASN A 437 -53.77 -13.11 27.12
CA ASN A 437 -54.40 -14.33 26.64
C ASN A 437 -53.99 -15.48 27.58
N LYS A 438 -54.98 -15.93 28.34
CA LYS A 438 -54.95 -17.17 29.13
C LYS A 438 -54.85 -18.35 28.15
N LEU A 439 -53.77 -19.13 28.22
CA LEU A 439 -53.75 -20.60 28.26
C LEU A 439 -52.31 -21.10 28.04
N PHE A 440 -51.78 -21.82 29.03
CA PHE A 440 -50.53 -22.61 29.07
C PHE A 440 -49.17 -21.89 29.19
N GLY A 441 -48.47 -22.23 30.30
CA GLY A 441 -47.01 -22.10 30.47
C GLY A 441 -46.52 -20.78 31.07
N LYS A 442 -45.76 -20.84 32.17
CA LYS A 442 -44.99 -19.67 32.66
C LYS A 442 -43.97 -19.27 31.60
N PRO A 443 -43.93 -18.01 31.12
CA PRO A 443 -42.78 -17.52 30.37
C PRO A 443 -41.65 -17.21 31.34
N ASP A 444 -40.46 -17.70 31.02
CA ASP A 444 -39.18 -17.34 31.63
C ASP A 444 -38.92 -15.84 31.40
N PRO A 445 -38.62 -15.01 32.41
CA PRO A 445 -38.35 -13.59 32.22
C PRO A 445 -36.92 -13.34 31.71
N GLU A 446 -36.54 -13.95 30.59
CA GLU A 446 -35.41 -13.45 29.81
C GLU A 446 -35.89 -12.23 29.01
N ARG A 447 -35.50 -11.05 29.50
CA ARG A 447 -35.61 -9.77 28.79
C ARG A 447 -34.99 -9.92 27.40
N ILE A 448 -35.82 -9.98 26.35
CA ILE A 448 -35.35 -9.72 24.98
C ILE A 448 -34.87 -8.27 24.94
N LYS A 449 -33.55 -8.08 24.99
CA LYS A 449 -32.90 -6.81 24.67
C LYS A 449 -32.99 -6.65 23.15
N ALA A 450 -34.01 -5.96 22.66
CA ALA A 450 -34.00 -5.47 21.29
C ALA A 450 -33.18 -4.18 21.26
N GLU A 451 -31.98 -4.23 20.66
CA GLU A 451 -31.24 -3.02 20.31
C GLU A 451 -32.02 -2.29 19.21
N THR A 452 -32.45 -1.05 19.47
CA THR A 452 -33.17 -0.26 18.46
C THR A 452 -32.16 0.66 17.79
N TYR A 453 -31.88 0.46 16.50
CA TYR A 453 -30.96 1.29 15.75
C TYR A 453 -31.62 2.64 15.43
N HIS A 454 -31.07 3.75 15.93
CA HIS A 454 -31.56 5.09 15.64
C HIS A 454 -30.74 5.69 14.50
N LEU A 455 -31.34 5.72 13.31
CA LEU A 455 -30.76 6.35 12.13
C LEU A 455 -30.93 7.86 12.21
N ILE A 456 -29.84 8.60 12.39
CA ILE A 456 -29.80 10.07 12.41
C ILE A 456 -29.37 10.61 11.04
N VAL A 457 -28.31 10.02 10.47
CA VAL A 457 -27.77 10.41 9.17
C VAL A 457 -27.61 9.16 8.31
N PRO A 458 -28.28 9.03 7.16
CA PRO A 458 -28.09 7.91 6.23
C PRO A 458 -26.63 7.72 5.84
N GLN A 459 -26.19 6.47 5.71
CA GLN A 459 -24.81 6.17 5.32
C GLN A 459 -24.50 6.70 3.91
N GLU A 460 -25.48 6.67 3.00
CA GLU A 460 -25.35 7.22 1.65
C GLU A 460 -25.08 8.73 1.67
N ASP A 461 -25.71 9.46 2.59
CA ASP A 461 -25.49 10.90 2.73
C ASP A 461 -24.09 11.21 3.30
N ILE A 462 -23.59 10.36 4.21
CA ILE A 462 -22.21 10.43 4.72
C ILE A 462 -21.20 10.16 3.61
N GLU A 463 -21.46 9.15 2.77
CA GLU A 463 -20.62 8.84 1.62
C GLU A 463 -20.56 10.01 0.63
N ILE A 464 -21.70 10.64 0.34
CA ILE A 464 -21.77 11.85 -0.47
C ILE A 464 -20.95 12.98 0.16
N PHE A 465 -21.10 13.20 1.47
CA PHE A 465 -20.35 14.23 2.19
C PHE A 465 -18.84 14.03 2.10
N ILE A 466 -18.34 12.82 2.36
CA ILE A 466 -16.90 12.53 2.36
C ILE A 466 -16.31 12.49 0.94
N ARG A 467 -17.02 11.92 -0.05
CA ARG A 467 -16.47 11.77 -1.41
C ARG A 467 -16.67 12.99 -2.30
N HIS A 468 -17.75 13.76 -2.08
CA HIS A 468 -18.19 14.83 -2.99
C HIS A 468 -18.40 16.18 -2.31
N GLY A 469 -18.13 16.32 -1.02
CA GLY A 469 -18.44 17.55 -0.28
C GLY A 469 -17.71 18.80 -0.76
N GLU A 470 -16.51 18.65 -1.33
CA GLU A 470 -15.73 19.77 -1.89
C GLU A 470 -16.47 20.47 -3.05
N TYR A 471 -17.27 19.73 -3.85
CA TYR A 471 -18.09 20.31 -4.91
C TYR A 471 -19.27 21.14 -4.38
N GLY A 472 -19.66 20.96 -3.11
CA GLY A 472 -20.75 21.69 -2.46
C GLY A 472 -20.37 23.13 -2.10
N ILE A 473 -19.14 23.36 -1.61
CA ILE A 473 -18.67 24.66 -1.10
C ILE A 473 -18.68 25.72 -2.20
N GLU A 474 -18.14 25.40 -3.38
CA GLU A 474 -18.02 26.35 -4.50
C GLU A 474 -19.39 26.82 -5.02
N ASN A 475 -20.44 26.03 -4.81
CA ASN A 475 -21.80 26.33 -5.25
C ASN A 475 -22.62 27.13 -4.22
N ASP A 476 -22.34 26.99 -2.92
CA ASP A 476 -23.04 27.75 -1.89
C ASP A 476 -22.58 29.22 -1.87
N ILE A 477 -21.30 29.51 -2.16
CA ILE A 477 -20.78 30.89 -2.37
C ILE A 477 -21.45 31.58 -3.57
N ALA A 478 -21.79 30.83 -4.63
CA ALA A 478 -22.49 31.36 -5.80
C ALA A 478 -23.96 31.73 -5.51
N LYS A 479 -24.60 31.07 -4.53
CA LYS A 479 -26.00 31.31 -4.17
C LYS A 479 -26.23 32.55 -3.32
N GLU A 480 -25.29 32.94 -2.45
CA GLU A 480 -25.38 34.21 -1.71
C GLU A 480 -25.38 35.43 -2.64
N ARG A 481 -24.88 35.27 -3.88
CA ARG A 481 -24.83 36.33 -4.91
C ARG A 481 -25.96 36.27 -5.95
N GLY A 482 -26.94 35.37 -5.80
CA GLY A 482 -28.22 35.44 -6.52
C GLY A 482 -28.27 34.90 -7.96
N THR A 483 -27.44 33.93 -8.36
CA THR A 483 -27.49 33.34 -9.70
C THR A 483 -28.27 32.00 -9.77
N LYS A 484 -29.00 31.80 -10.88
CA LYS A 484 -30.03 30.75 -11.07
C LYS A 484 -29.56 29.47 -11.80
N SER A 485 -28.27 29.25 -12.03
CA SER A 485 -27.81 28.04 -12.75
C SER A 485 -26.86 27.19 -11.92
N TYR A 486 -27.27 25.94 -11.67
CA TYR A 486 -26.66 24.84 -10.91
C TYR A 486 -26.90 24.80 -9.38
N SER A 487 -27.21 23.59 -8.88
CA SER A 487 -28.01 23.37 -7.66
C SER A 487 -27.47 22.26 -6.74
N TYR A 488 -26.18 21.94 -6.76
CA TYR A 488 -25.68 20.92 -5.85
C TYR A 488 -25.56 21.49 -4.43
N LYS A 489 -26.26 20.86 -3.47
CA LYS A 489 -26.20 21.14 -2.04
C LYS A 489 -25.90 19.83 -1.33
N LEU A 490 -25.15 19.87 -0.23
CA LEU A 490 -25.01 18.69 0.63
C LEU A 490 -26.40 18.21 1.10
N PRO A 491 -26.56 16.89 1.33
CA PRO A 491 -27.79 16.32 1.85
C PRO A 491 -28.29 17.07 3.09
N GLU A 492 -29.61 17.18 3.23
CA GLU A 492 -30.22 17.94 4.34
C GLU A 492 -29.88 17.34 5.72
N SER A 493 -29.74 16.02 5.78
CA SER A 493 -29.29 15.28 6.97
C SER A 493 -27.89 15.74 7.43
N ILE A 494 -26.96 15.98 6.51
CA ILE A 494 -25.60 16.47 6.79
C ILE A 494 -25.64 17.92 7.28
N ARG A 495 -26.37 18.78 6.57
CA ARG A 495 -26.46 20.22 6.91
C ARG A 495 -27.08 20.44 8.30
N THR A 496 -28.15 19.72 8.60
CA THR A 496 -28.86 19.85 9.89
C THR A 496 -28.04 19.31 11.05
N ASN A 497 -27.20 18.30 10.80
CA ASN A 497 -26.36 17.65 11.81
C ASN A 497 -24.88 18.09 11.75
N ALA A 498 -24.56 19.21 11.07
CA ALA A 498 -23.18 19.63 10.83
C ALA A 498 -22.35 19.78 12.11
N ARG A 499 -22.94 20.32 13.19
CA ARG A 499 -22.27 20.46 14.49
C ARG A 499 -21.97 19.11 15.15
N LEU A 500 -22.89 18.14 15.03
CA LEU A 500 -22.69 16.78 15.54
C LEU A 500 -21.55 16.10 14.78
N LEU A 501 -21.58 16.19 13.44
CA LEU A 501 -20.54 15.62 12.59
C LEU A 501 -19.16 16.23 12.87
N ASP A 502 -19.07 17.56 13.03
CA ASP A 502 -17.80 18.23 13.37
C ASP A 502 -17.27 17.80 14.75
N SER A 503 -18.16 17.66 15.73
CA SER A 503 -17.79 17.18 17.07
C SER A 503 -17.28 15.73 17.04
N VAL A 504 -17.93 14.86 16.26
CA VAL A 504 -17.50 13.48 16.09
C VAL A 504 -16.16 13.41 15.35
N LEU A 505 -15.99 14.17 14.26
CA LEU A 505 -14.72 14.26 13.53
C LEU A 505 -13.58 14.81 14.38
N ALA A 506 -13.84 15.76 15.28
CA ALA A 506 -12.83 16.26 16.20
C ALA A 506 -12.35 15.18 17.18
N ASN A 507 -13.24 14.29 17.62
CA ASN A 507 -12.94 13.33 18.69
C ASN A 507 -12.46 11.96 18.20
N ILE A 508 -12.40 11.74 16.88
CA ILE A 508 -11.94 10.48 16.28
C ILE A 508 -10.52 10.12 16.75
N LYS A 509 -10.30 8.85 17.10
CA LYS A 509 -9.01 8.26 17.49
C LYS A 509 -8.60 7.17 16.50
N ILE A 510 -7.56 7.42 15.72
CA ILE A 510 -7.03 6.50 14.70
C ILE A 510 -5.64 5.99 15.10
N CYS A 511 -5.40 4.71 14.89
CA CYS A 511 -4.08 4.10 15.07
C CYS A 511 -3.59 3.43 13.79
N ASP A 512 -2.33 3.72 13.41
CA ASP A 512 -1.56 2.88 12.50
C ASP A 512 -0.49 2.06 13.27
N PRO A 513 -0.69 0.75 13.48
CA PRO A 513 0.26 -0.08 14.23
C PRO A 513 1.51 -0.48 13.42
N ALA A 514 1.61 -0.08 12.15
CA ALA A 514 2.79 -0.27 11.31
C ALA A 514 2.97 0.98 10.43
N ILE A 515 3.19 2.11 11.11
CA ILE A 515 3.03 3.46 10.55
C ILE A 515 3.98 3.78 9.38
N GLY A 516 5.16 3.13 9.31
CA GLY A 516 6.16 3.41 8.30
C GLY A 516 6.50 4.90 8.25
N SER A 517 6.60 5.47 7.04
CA SER A 517 6.81 6.91 6.84
C SER A 517 5.58 7.80 7.11
N GLY A 518 4.47 7.26 7.63
CA GLY A 518 3.30 8.03 8.03
C GLY A 518 2.29 8.33 6.91
N ALA A 519 2.25 7.52 5.84
CA ALA A 519 1.33 7.73 4.72
C ALA A 519 -0.16 7.76 5.14
N PHE A 520 -0.63 6.78 5.92
CA PHE A 520 -2.02 6.76 6.40
C PHE A 520 -2.34 7.84 7.44
N PRO A 521 -1.49 8.13 8.44
CA PRO A 521 -1.66 9.28 9.32
C PRO A 521 -1.85 10.61 8.58
N VAL A 522 -0.99 10.89 7.60
CA VAL A 522 -1.07 12.13 6.80
C VAL A 522 -2.30 12.11 5.90
N GLY A 523 -2.61 10.99 5.24
CA GLY A 523 -3.84 10.84 4.47
C GLY A 523 -5.10 11.08 5.32
N MET A 524 -5.15 10.51 6.51
CA MET A 524 -6.27 10.68 7.45
C MET A 524 -6.37 12.12 7.96
N LEU A 525 -5.23 12.77 8.24
CA LEU A 525 -5.18 14.19 8.58
C LEU A 525 -5.86 15.04 7.51
N HIS A 526 -5.55 14.82 6.24
CA HIS A 526 -6.13 15.54 5.13
C HIS A 526 -7.65 15.32 5.01
N GLU A 527 -8.12 14.08 5.10
CA GLU A 527 -9.55 13.78 4.98
C GLU A 527 -10.36 14.34 6.16
N ILE A 528 -9.84 14.29 7.40
CA ILE A 528 -10.49 14.90 8.58
C ILE A 528 -10.59 16.41 8.41
N VAL A 529 -9.49 17.06 7.98
CA VAL A 529 -9.44 18.51 7.81
C VAL A 529 -10.39 18.96 6.71
N SER A 530 -10.38 18.31 5.54
CA SER A 530 -11.29 18.62 4.43
C SER A 530 -12.75 18.47 4.86
N ALA A 531 -13.11 17.36 5.53
CA ALA A 531 -14.47 17.15 6.03
C ALA A 531 -14.91 18.27 7.01
N ARG A 532 -14.05 18.70 7.93
CA ARG A 532 -14.36 19.77 8.89
C ARG A 532 -14.41 21.16 8.25
N GLU A 533 -13.58 21.41 7.24
CA GLU A 533 -13.63 22.63 6.43
C GLU A 533 -14.97 22.75 5.70
N ILE A 534 -15.43 21.67 5.06
CA ILE A 534 -16.74 21.61 4.39
C ILE A 534 -17.89 21.95 5.36
N LEU A 535 -17.84 21.47 6.59
CA LEU A 535 -18.87 21.74 7.60
C LEU A 535 -18.87 23.19 8.10
N THR A 536 -17.79 23.95 7.93
CA THR A 536 -17.70 25.36 8.35
C THR A 536 -18.77 26.22 7.66
N ALA A 537 -19.08 25.94 6.39
CA ALA A 537 -20.12 26.64 5.64
C ALA A 537 -21.52 26.56 6.30
N TYR A 538 -21.78 25.53 7.10
CA TYR A 538 -23.08 25.31 7.76
C TYR A 538 -23.06 25.60 9.27
N ILE A 539 -21.89 25.68 9.88
CA ILE A 539 -21.72 25.98 11.32
C ILE A 539 -21.55 27.50 11.55
N GLY A 540 -20.94 28.19 10.58
CA GLY A 540 -20.54 29.60 10.66
C GLY A 540 -19.03 29.77 10.81
N GLU A 541 -18.51 30.90 10.32
CA GLU A 541 -17.10 31.25 10.44
C GLU A 541 -16.72 31.58 11.89
N SER A 542 -15.51 31.18 12.28
CA SER A 542 -14.90 31.51 13.56
C SER A 542 -13.39 31.60 13.39
N PRO A 543 -12.67 32.49 14.10
CA PRO A 543 -11.21 32.57 14.07
C PRO A 543 -10.53 31.24 14.39
N GLU A 544 -11.20 30.34 15.11
CA GLU A 544 -10.68 29.03 15.47
C GLU A 544 -10.84 27.98 14.36
N ARG A 545 -11.74 28.18 13.38
CA ARG A 545 -12.04 27.23 12.31
C ARG A 545 -11.15 27.44 11.08
N THR A 546 -9.84 27.37 11.29
CA THR A 546 -8.84 27.46 10.23
C THR A 546 -8.27 26.09 9.91
N ARG A 547 -7.79 25.90 8.68
CA ARG A 547 -7.10 24.68 8.24
C ARG A 547 -5.96 24.30 9.17
N TYR A 548 -5.16 25.29 9.57
CA TYR A 548 -4.10 25.14 10.54
C TYR A 548 -4.58 24.57 11.89
N ASN A 549 -5.62 25.17 12.48
CA ASN A 549 -6.13 24.72 13.78
C ASN A 549 -6.75 23.32 13.69
N PHE A 550 -7.44 22.99 12.58
CA PHE A 550 -7.93 21.63 12.36
C PHE A 550 -6.78 20.62 12.25
N LYS A 551 -5.72 20.94 11.50
CA LYS A 551 -4.54 20.09 11.41
C LYS A 551 -3.88 19.91 12.76
N ARG A 552 -3.64 21.00 13.48
CA ARG A 552 -3.04 20.99 14.82
C ARG A 552 -3.85 20.11 15.77
N HIS A 553 -5.17 20.27 15.78
CA HIS A 553 -6.07 19.44 16.58
C HIS A 553 -5.98 17.96 16.21
N ALA A 554 -6.09 17.63 14.92
CA ALA A 554 -6.06 16.23 14.47
C ALA A 554 -4.71 15.55 14.80
N ILE A 555 -3.59 16.26 14.62
CA ILE A 555 -2.24 15.77 14.96
C ILE A 555 -2.12 15.53 16.48
N GLN A 556 -2.64 16.43 17.32
CA GLN A 556 -2.50 16.34 18.78
C GLN A 556 -3.46 15.32 19.40
N GLU A 557 -4.68 15.23 18.87
CA GLU A 557 -5.77 14.52 19.55
C GLU A 557 -6.20 13.25 18.81
N SER A 558 -6.04 13.14 17.50
CA SER A 558 -6.69 12.09 16.71
C SER A 558 -5.75 11.02 16.16
N ILE A 559 -4.49 11.35 15.91
CA ILE A 559 -3.57 10.51 15.14
C ILE A 559 -2.54 9.84 16.03
N TYR A 560 -2.46 8.51 15.93
CA TYR A 560 -1.52 7.67 16.66
C TYR A 560 -0.86 6.68 15.72
N GLY A 561 0.38 6.29 16.02
CA GLY A 561 1.00 5.20 15.31
C GLY A 561 2.29 4.69 15.91
N VAL A 562 2.67 3.50 15.45
CA VAL A 562 3.80 2.74 16.00
C VAL A 562 4.57 2.10 14.86
N ASP A 563 5.89 2.22 14.88
CA ASP A 563 6.78 1.44 14.02
C ASP A 563 7.91 0.81 14.83
N ILE A 564 8.41 -0.34 14.40
CA ILE A 564 9.59 -0.94 15.02
C ILE A 564 10.87 -0.20 14.64
N ASP A 565 10.87 0.54 13.52
CA ASP A 565 12.01 1.31 13.03
C ASP A 565 11.92 2.77 13.47
N GLY A 566 12.84 3.20 14.34
CA GLY A 566 12.88 4.57 14.84
C GLY A 566 13.09 5.61 13.74
N SER A 567 13.78 5.25 12.65
CA SER A 567 13.94 6.16 11.51
C SER A 567 12.59 6.45 10.84
N ALA A 568 11.74 5.43 10.69
CA ALA A 568 10.40 5.55 10.10
C ALA A 568 9.51 6.48 10.93
N VAL A 569 9.56 6.33 12.26
CA VAL A 569 8.88 7.20 13.23
C VAL A 569 9.30 8.66 13.09
N ASP A 570 10.61 8.93 12.99
CA ASP A 570 11.12 10.30 12.82
C ASP A 570 10.62 10.96 11.53
N ILE A 571 10.51 10.19 10.44
CA ILE A 571 9.98 10.70 9.16
C ILE A 571 8.48 10.96 9.25
N ALA A 572 7.72 10.07 9.88
CA ALA A 572 6.29 10.28 10.09
C ALA A 572 6.04 11.56 10.91
N LYS A 573 6.83 11.78 11.99
CA LYS A 573 6.79 13.02 12.76
C LYS A 573 7.13 14.25 11.90
N LEU A 574 8.20 14.15 11.11
CA LEU A 574 8.66 15.22 10.21
C LEU A 574 7.58 15.60 9.18
N ARG A 575 6.93 14.63 8.56
CA ARG A 575 5.83 14.89 7.60
C ARG A 575 4.62 15.54 8.25
N LEU A 576 4.22 15.08 9.45
CA LEU A 576 3.13 15.70 10.20
C LEU A 576 3.46 17.17 10.56
N TRP A 577 4.69 17.45 10.99
CA TRP A 577 5.13 18.82 11.25
C TRP A 577 5.16 19.70 10.00
N LEU A 578 5.73 19.21 8.89
CA LEU A 578 5.73 19.94 7.62
C LEU A 578 4.31 20.25 7.16
N SER A 579 3.40 19.27 7.26
CA SER A 579 1.99 19.47 6.92
C SER A 579 1.33 20.60 7.71
N LEU A 580 1.77 20.85 8.95
CA LEU A 580 1.28 21.94 9.81
C LEU A 580 1.89 23.29 9.44
N VAL A 581 3.22 23.35 9.26
CA VAL A 581 3.97 24.56 8.89
C VAL A 581 3.45 25.17 7.58
N VAL A 582 3.01 24.33 6.65
CA VAL A 582 2.41 24.74 5.38
C VAL A 582 1.22 25.69 5.54
N ASP A 583 0.35 25.43 6.50
CA ASP A 583 -0.91 26.16 6.66
C ASP A 583 -0.83 27.25 7.74
N GLU A 584 0.34 27.46 8.35
CA GLU A 584 0.58 28.61 9.22
C GLU A 584 0.71 29.87 8.34
N ASP A 585 -0.31 30.71 8.40
CA ASP A 585 -0.40 32.02 7.76
C ASP A 585 -0.18 33.18 8.76
N ASP A 586 0.00 32.89 10.05
CA ASP A 586 0.33 33.90 11.06
C ASP A 586 1.81 34.32 10.95
N PHE A 587 2.03 35.54 10.44
CA PHE A 587 3.36 36.15 10.32
C PHE A 587 3.73 37.05 11.51
N GLU A 588 2.88 37.11 12.54
CA GLU A 588 3.15 37.82 13.80
C GLU A 588 3.67 36.86 14.87
N THR A 589 3.00 35.71 15.05
CA THR A 589 3.38 34.71 16.07
C THR A 589 3.45 33.28 15.54
N ILE A 590 4.68 32.77 15.35
CA ILE A 590 4.91 31.36 15.00
C ILE A 590 4.67 30.50 16.24
N LYS A 591 3.67 29.61 16.19
CA LYS A 591 3.38 28.67 17.28
C LYS A 591 4.38 27.50 17.25
N PRO A 592 4.77 26.97 18.43
CA PRO A 592 5.65 25.81 18.50
C PRO A 592 4.95 24.56 17.95
N LEU A 593 5.73 23.67 17.34
CA LEU A 593 5.22 22.41 16.81
C LEU A 593 4.71 21.51 17.94
N PRO A 594 3.62 20.76 17.71
CA PRO A 594 3.09 19.84 18.70
C PRO A 594 4.15 18.78 19.06
N ASN A 595 4.23 18.44 20.35
CA ASN A 595 5.05 17.31 20.76
C ASN A 595 4.33 16.01 20.36
N LEU A 596 5.00 15.19 19.54
CA LEU A 596 4.50 13.91 19.03
C LEU A 596 5.05 12.70 19.80
N ASP A 597 5.87 12.93 20.82
CA ASP A 597 6.29 11.90 21.76
C ASP A 597 5.04 11.33 22.44
N TYR A 598 4.95 10.01 22.50
CA TYR A 598 3.76 9.26 22.95
C TYR A 598 2.53 9.33 22.03
N LYS A 599 2.67 9.84 20.79
CA LYS A 599 1.65 9.68 19.72
C LYS A 599 2.19 8.82 18.59
N ILE A 600 3.39 9.15 18.13
CA ILE A 600 4.14 8.39 17.12
C ILE A 600 5.35 7.78 17.84
N VAL A 601 5.35 6.47 18.03
CA VAL A 601 6.26 5.79 18.96
C VAL A 601 7.04 4.66 18.29
N THR A 602 8.32 4.56 18.62
CA THR A 602 9.15 3.42 18.22
C THR A 602 8.84 2.21 19.12
N GLY A 603 8.43 1.09 18.55
CA GLY A 603 7.94 -0.04 19.32
C GLY A 603 7.55 -1.28 18.52
N ASN A 604 7.54 -2.44 19.18
CA ASN A 604 6.97 -3.65 18.60
C ASN A 604 5.45 -3.68 18.83
N SER A 605 4.67 -3.54 17.76
CA SER A 605 3.21 -3.51 17.88
C SER A 605 2.56 -4.85 18.22
N LEU A 606 3.24 -5.99 17.99
CA LEU A 606 2.68 -7.32 18.21
C LEU A 606 2.91 -7.83 19.64
N LEU A 607 4.03 -7.49 20.26
CA LEU A 607 4.37 -7.95 21.62
C LEU A 607 4.39 -6.77 22.59
N GLY A 608 3.57 -6.86 23.63
CA GLY A 608 3.58 -5.95 24.78
C GLY A 608 4.21 -6.58 26.03
N VAL A 609 4.17 -5.88 27.16
CA VAL A 609 4.66 -6.42 28.43
C VAL A 609 3.61 -7.34 29.03
N LYS A 610 4.02 -8.57 29.40
CA LYS A 610 3.10 -9.53 30.00
C LYS A 610 2.75 -9.11 31.42
N LYS A 611 1.49 -8.79 31.68
CA LYS A 611 0.96 -8.56 33.03
C LYS A 611 0.83 -9.90 33.77
N ASP A 612 1.44 -10.00 34.93
CA ASP A 612 1.39 -11.15 35.82
C ASP A 612 1.20 -10.71 37.28
N LEU A 613 0.98 -11.67 38.18
CA LEU A 613 0.74 -11.39 39.60
C LEU A 613 1.91 -10.68 40.29
N LEU A 614 3.12 -10.75 39.73
CA LEU A 614 4.31 -10.15 40.30
C LEU A 614 4.46 -8.69 39.86
N ASN A 615 4.00 -8.30 38.67
CA ASN A 615 4.11 -6.93 38.16
C ASN A 615 2.79 -6.13 38.15
N ASP A 616 1.63 -6.74 38.44
CA ASP A 616 0.30 -6.07 38.49
C ASP A 616 0.29 -4.80 39.35
N HIS A 617 1.04 -4.80 40.45
CA HIS A 617 1.17 -3.64 41.34
C HIS A 617 1.88 -2.45 40.66
N LEU A 618 2.91 -2.71 39.83
CA LEU A 618 3.63 -1.70 39.06
C LEU A 618 2.73 -1.09 37.97
N PHE A 619 1.89 -1.91 37.33
CA PHE A 619 0.92 -1.40 36.34
C PHE A 619 -0.14 -0.48 36.98
N LYS A 620 -0.64 -0.83 38.17
CA LYS A 620 -1.58 0.03 38.91
C LYS A 620 -0.93 1.34 39.38
N GLU A 621 0.32 1.27 39.81
CA GLU A 621 1.10 2.46 40.19
C GLU A 621 1.37 3.36 38.97
N LEU A 622 1.69 2.76 37.81
CA LEU A 622 1.84 3.46 36.54
C LEU A 622 0.54 4.14 36.07
N GLU A 623 -0.60 3.47 36.17
CA GLU A 623 -1.92 4.05 35.88
C GLU A 623 -2.22 5.24 36.79
N GLY A 624 -1.96 5.11 38.09
CA GLY A 624 -2.15 6.20 39.06
C GLY A 624 -1.26 7.41 38.78
N LEU A 625 0.03 7.19 38.49
CA LEU A 625 0.98 8.25 38.12
C LEU A 625 0.62 8.92 36.79
N LYS A 626 0.08 8.16 35.84
CA LYS A 626 -0.39 8.72 34.57
C LYS A 626 -1.62 9.58 34.75
N GLN A 627 -2.57 9.14 35.56
CA GLN A 627 -3.75 9.96 35.83
C GLN A 627 -3.36 11.29 36.49
N GLN A 628 -2.41 11.26 37.43
CA GLN A 628 -1.79 12.46 38.00
C GLN A 628 -1.10 13.32 36.93
N PHE A 629 -0.30 12.72 36.05
CA PHE A 629 0.37 13.41 34.94
C PHE A 629 -0.60 14.06 33.92
N PHE A 630 -1.73 13.41 33.65
CA PHE A 630 -2.75 13.93 32.75
C PHE A 630 -3.55 15.07 33.39
N ASP A 631 -3.88 14.96 34.67
CA ASP A 631 -4.59 15.98 35.43
C ASP A 631 -3.69 17.17 35.83
N GLU A 632 -2.37 17.00 35.83
CA GLU A 632 -1.39 18.03 36.18
C GLU A 632 -1.21 19.07 35.06
N THR A 633 -1.41 20.33 35.45
CA THR A 633 -1.35 21.51 34.57
C THR A 633 -0.02 22.27 34.72
N ASN A 634 0.78 21.97 35.75
CA ASN A 634 2.08 22.59 35.99
C ASN A 634 3.21 21.91 35.18
N PRO A 635 3.91 22.63 34.28
CA PRO A 635 4.95 22.05 33.40
C PRO A 635 6.13 21.40 34.11
N ARG A 636 6.54 21.91 35.29
CA ARG A 636 7.69 21.37 36.05
C ARG A 636 7.35 20.04 36.70
N LYS A 637 6.20 19.96 37.37
CA LYS A 637 5.70 18.72 37.97
C LYS A 637 5.40 17.68 36.92
N LYS A 638 4.83 18.10 35.79
CA LYS A 638 4.57 17.23 34.63
C LYS A 638 5.87 16.59 34.10
N LYS A 639 6.98 17.33 34.05
CA LYS A 639 8.30 16.80 33.68
C LYS A 639 8.86 15.81 34.71
N GLU A 640 8.66 16.05 36.00
CA GLU A 640 9.04 15.12 37.07
C GLU A 640 8.20 13.83 37.06
N GLU A 641 6.89 13.95 36.86
CA GLU A 641 5.95 12.83 36.73
C GLU A 641 6.24 12.00 35.49
N LYS A 642 6.56 12.65 34.35
CA LYS A 642 7.06 11.97 33.15
C LYS A 642 8.32 11.15 33.46
N GLY A 643 9.28 11.72 34.18
CA GLY A 643 10.50 11.00 34.58
C GLY A 643 10.22 9.79 35.47
N LYS A 644 9.24 9.88 36.38
CA LYS A 644 8.78 8.75 37.21
C LYS A 644 8.09 7.67 36.38
N ILE A 645 7.22 8.08 35.44
CA ILE A 645 6.55 7.19 34.49
C ILE A 645 7.58 6.44 33.64
N ASP A 646 8.57 7.15 33.08
CA ASP A 646 9.62 6.55 32.25
C ASP A 646 10.48 5.56 33.07
N GLN A 647 10.77 5.87 34.33
CA GLN A 647 11.45 4.94 35.24
C GLN A 647 10.62 3.70 35.56
N LEU A 648 9.32 3.87 35.83
CA LEU A 648 8.41 2.74 36.08
C LEU A 648 8.27 1.86 34.83
N ILE A 649 8.17 2.46 33.65
CA ILE A 649 8.14 1.74 32.37
C ILE A 649 9.43 0.91 32.23
N ARG A 650 10.61 1.50 32.46
CA ARG A 650 11.89 0.77 32.42
C ARG A 650 11.95 -0.40 33.42
N LEU A 651 11.38 -0.23 34.60
CA LEU A 651 11.26 -1.30 35.62
C LEU A 651 10.32 -2.41 35.15
N ILE A 652 9.13 -2.06 34.68
CA ILE A 652 8.11 -2.99 34.16
C ILE A 652 8.65 -3.78 32.96
N THR A 653 9.49 -3.15 32.16
CA THR A 653 10.05 -3.74 30.94
C THR A 653 11.42 -4.39 31.14
N ASN A 654 11.95 -4.49 32.38
CA ASN A 654 13.29 -5.04 32.69
C ASN A 654 14.46 -4.38 31.92
N ASN A 655 14.44 -3.05 31.76
CA ASN A 655 15.39 -2.28 30.92
C ASN A 655 15.40 -2.66 29.44
N ASP A 656 14.49 -3.52 29.01
CA ASP A 656 14.26 -3.88 27.63
C ASP A 656 13.20 -2.90 27.13
N GLU A 657 13.47 -2.04 26.15
CA GLU A 657 12.58 -0.93 25.73
C GLU A 657 11.34 -1.46 24.97
N HIS A 658 10.53 -2.29 25.61
CA HIS A 658 9.33 -2.86 25.02
C HIS A 658 8.19 -1.85 25.10
N PHE A 659 7.80 -1.35 23.94
CA PHE A 659 6.56 -0.61 23.75
C PHE A 659 5.34 -1.45 24.13
N ASP A 660 4.34 -0.81 24.71
CA ASP A 660 3.05 -1.42 25.01
C ASP A 660 1.93 -0.39 24.79
N PHE A 661 0.87 -0.77 24.08
CA PHE A 661 -0.21 0.14 23.70
C PHE A 661 -0.99 0.68 24.89
N GLU A 662 -1.31 -0.16 25.89
CA GLU A 662 -2.08 0.24 27.07
C GLU A 662 -1.27 1.17 27.96
N ILE A 663 0.06 0.99 27.95
CA ILE A 663 0.99 1.92 28.58
C ILE A 663 1.04 3.22 27.77
N TYR A 664 1.58 3.22 26.56
CA TYR A 664 1.95 4.46 25.89
C TYR A 664 0.74 5.31 25.47
N PHE A 665 -0.43 4.69 25.26
CA PHE A 665 -1.68 5.37 24.87
C PHE A 665 -2.80 5.15 25.88
N SER A 666 -2.47 5.18 27.17
CA SER A 666 -3.42 4.93 28.26
C SER A 666 -4.72 5.75 28.17
N GLU A 667 -4.67 6.98 27.64
CA GLU A 667 -5.85 7.83 27.46
C GLU A 667 -6.90 7.21 26.51
N ILE A 668 -6.44 6.41 25.54
CA ILE A 668 -7.27 5.70 24.59
C ILE A 668 -7.91 4.47 25.22
N PHE A 669 -7.15 3.73 26.03
CA PHE A 669 -7.65 2.51 26.66
C PHE A 669 -8.57 2.79 27.86
N HIS A 670 -8.48 3.95 28.51
CA HIS A 670 -9.55 4.46 29.37
C HIS A 670 -10.88 4.62 28.61
N GLN A 671 -10.83 4.95 27.32
CA GLN A 671 -11.99 5.04 26.42
C GLN A 671 -12.31 3.72 25.70
N LYS A 672 -11.66 2.61 26.10
CA LYS A 672 -11.85 1.24 25.60
C LYS A 672 -11.31 0.96 24.18
N GLY A 673 -10.34 1.73 23.70
CA GLY A 673 -9.62 1.45 22.45
C GLY A 673 -9.85 2.48 21.34
N PHE A 674 -9.25 2.24 20.17
CA PHE A 674 -9.31 3.14 19.01
C PHE A 674 -10.63 3.04 18.24
N ASP A 675 -11.02 4.13 17.59
CA ASP A 675 -12.18 4.17 16.68
C ASP A 675 -11.88 3.48 15.36
N VAL A 676 -10.67 3.73 14.83
CA VAL A 676 -10.18 3.23 13.56
C VAL A 676 -8.78 2.64 13.72
N VAL A 677 -8.55 1.47 13.14
CA VAL A 677 -7.22 0.89 12.96
C VAL A 677 -6.98 0.73 11.46
N ILE A 678 -5.97 1.42 10.95
CA ILE A 678 -5.62 1.51 9.52
C ILE A 678 -4.13 1.24 9.32
N GLY A 679 -3.70 0.71 8.18
CA GLY A 679 -2.26 0.49 7.96
C GLY A 679 -1.90 -0.50 6.85
N ASN A 680 -0.59 -0.62 6.62
CA ASN A 680 0.03 -1.60 5.73
C ASN A 680 1.06 -2.43 6.52
N PRO A 681 0.67 -3.57 7.11
CA PRO A 681 1.57 -4.38 7.94
C PRO A 681 2.64 -5.10 7.11
N PRO A 682 3.76 -5.56 7.72
CA PRO A 682 4.85 -6.24 7.00
C PRO A 682 4.48 -7.64 6.47
N TYR A 683 4.88 -7.95 5.22
CA TYR A 683 4.51 -9.19 4.52
C TYR A 683 5.55 -10.32 4.69
N LEU A 684 6.02 -10.53 5.92
CA LEU A 684 7.01 -11.55 6.24
C LEU A 684 6.39 -12.93 6.43
N GLY A 685 6.84 -13.90 5.65
CA GLY A 685 6.39 -15.29 5.78
C GLY A 685 7.06 -16.03 6.93
N PHE A 686 6.43 -17.13 7.36
CA PHE A 686 6.84 -17.97 8.50
C PHE A 686 8.34 -18.30 8.63
N HIS A 687 9.06 -18.45 7.51
CA HIS A 687 10.48 -18.81 7.49
C HIS A 687 11.42 -17.61 7.72
N GLY A 688 10.94 -16.39 7.52
CA GLY A 688 11.69 -15.14 7.76
C GLY A 688 11.67 -14.68 9.22
N ILE A 689 10.83 -15.30 10.06
CA ILE A 689 10.66 -14.91 11.47
C ILE A 689 11.66 -15.69 12.34
N GLU A 690 12.42 -14.97 13.17
CA GLU A 690 13.38 -15.55 14.10
C GLU A 690 12.71 -16.54 15.08
N LYS A 691 13.39 -17.65 15.41
CA LYS A 691 12.81 -18.77 16.16
C LYS A 691 12.32 -18.37 17.56
N VAL A 692 13.08 -17.53 18.27
CA VAL A 692 12.73 -17.07 19.62
C VAL A 692 11.51 -16.16 19.58
N TYR A 693 11.54 -15.17 18.68
CA TYR A 693 10.43 -14.25 18.46
C TYR A 693 9.15 -14.99 18.05
N LYS A 694 9.28 -16.00 17.17
CA LYS A 694 8.14 -16.83 16.76
C LYS A 694 7.48 -17.52 17.95
N LYS A 695 8.25 -18.12 18.86
CA LYS A 695 7.70 -18.77 20.05
C LYS A 695 6.94 -17.79 20.95
N LYS A 696 7.42 -16.54 21.07
CA LYS A 696 6.70 -15.48 21.80
C LYS A 696 5.35 -15.19 21.15
N LEU A 697 5.29 -15.03 19.83
CA LEU A 697 4.05 -14.76 19.09
C LEU A 697 3.01 -15.89 19.26
N GLN A 698 3.46 -17.15 19.22
CA GLN A 698 2.59 -18.33 19.40
C GLN A 698 1.88 -18.38 20.75
N ASN A 699 2.41 -17.70 21.77
CA ASN A 699 1.80 -17.64 23.10
C ASN A 699 0.80 -16.47 23.26
N HIS A 700 0.77 -15.53 22.31
CA HIS A 700 -0.02 -14.29 22.42
C HIS A 700 -1.21 -14.23 21.44
N PHE A 701 -1.16 -14.98 20.34
CA PHE A 701 -2.16 -14.90 19.27
C PHE A 701 -2.79 -16.25 18.95
N ASP A 702 -4.12 -16.27 18.79
CA ASP A 702 -4.86 -17.46 18.40
C ASP A 702 -4.52 -17.88 16.96
N SER A 703 -4.25 -16.90 16.09
CA SER A 703 -3.87 -17.11 14.70
C SER A 703 -2.45 -17.61 14.49
N ALA A 704 -1.60 -17.62 15.52
CA ALA A 704 -0.20 -18.02 15.43
C ALA A 704 0.03 -19.55 15.53
N LYS A 705 -0.92 -20.40 15.11
CA LYS A 705 -0.72 -21.87 15.11
C LYS A 705 -0.21 -22.38 13.77
N GLY A 706 0.69 -23.36 13.81
CA GLY A 706 1.27 -23.95 12.59
C GLY A 706 2.15 -22.95 11.82
N LYS A 707 2.00 -22.89 10.50
CA LYS A 707 2.65 -21.90 9.63
C LYS A 707 1.75 -20.68 9.49
N PHE A 708 2.29 -19.48 9.68
CA PHE A 708 1.58 -18.22 9.56
C PHE A 708 2.48 -17.14 8.95
N ASP A 709 1.87 -16.11 8.37
CA ASP A 709 2.55 -14.91 7.90
C ASP A 709 2.34 -13.78 8.92
N LEU A 710 3.30 -12.85 9.06
CA LEU A 710 3.30 -11.87 10.14
C LEU A 710 2.09 -10.90 10.09
N TYR A 711 1.67 -10.47 8.89
CA TYR A 711 0.52 -9.57 8.71
C TYR A 711 -0.78 -10.17 9.28
N VAL A 712 -0.91 -11.50 9.33
CA VAL A 712 -2.09 -12.16 9.90
C VAL A 712 -2.23 -11.84 11.39
N LEU A 713 -1.11 -11.75 12.11
CA LEU A 713 -1.12 -11.40 13.53
C LEU A 713 -1.46 -9.92 13.74
N PHE A 714 -1.10 -9.05 12.79
CA PHE A 714 -1.52 -7.65 12.80
C PHE A 714 -3.04 -7.50 12.59
N ILE A 715 -3.66 -8.35 11.75
CA ILE A 715 -5.13 -8.40 11.60
C ILE A 715 -5.79 -8.74 12.94
N GLU A 716 -5.30 -9.75 13.66
CA GLU A 716 -5.80 -10.10 14.99
C GLU A 716 -5.50 -9.00 16.02
N LYS A 717 -4.30 -8.41 16.01
CA LYS A 717 -3.94 -7.31 16.91
C LYS A 717 -4.86 -6.10 16.73
N GLY A 718 -5.23 -5.76 15.50
CA GLY A 718 -6.18 -4.67 15.21
C GLY A 718 -7.52 -4.85 15.94
N PHE A 719 -8.00 -6.09 16.07
CA PHE A 719 -9.24 -6.37 16.81
C PHE A 719 -9.09 -5.99 18.30
N TYR A 720 -7.95 -6.30 18.91
CA TYR A 720 -7.71 -5.95 20.32
C TYR A 720 -7.48 -4.46 20.54
N LEU A 721 -6.95 -3.75 19.54
CA LEU A 721 -6.76 -2.29 19.60
C LEU A 721 -8.07 -1.50 19.46
N LEU A 722 -9.06 -2.04 18.75
CA LEU A 722 -10.33 -1.34 18.49
C LEU A 722 -11.28 -1.31 19.69
N LYS A 723 -12.06 -0.23 19.80
CA LYS A 723 -13.28 -0.19 20.62
C LYS A 723 -14.37 -1.10 20.03
N ASN A 724 -15.38 -1.43 20.82
CA ASN A 724 -16.56 -2.14 20.29
C ASN A 724 -17.24 -1.30 19.19
N ASN A 725 -17.61 -1.96 18.10
CA ASN A 725 -18.06 -1.35 16.85
C ASN A 725 -17.02 -0.46 16.13
N GLY A 726 -15.77 -0.43 16.59
CA GLY A 726 -14.68 0.23 15.87
C GLY A 726 -14.39 -0.41 14.51
N PHE A 727 -13.76 0.34 13.62
CA PHE A 727 -13.53 -0.06 12.22
C PHE A 727 -12.06 -0.38 11.94
N PHE A 728 -11.82 -1.52 11.31
CA PHE A 728 -10.51 -1.99 10.90
C PHE A 728 -10.39 -1.97 9.37
N ILE A 729 -9.26 -1.53 8.83
CA ILE A 729 -8.96 -1.61 7.39
C ILE A 729 -7.47 -1.68 7.09
N PHE A 730 -6.99 -2.76 6.49
CA PHE A 730 -5.58 -2.91 6.06
C PHE A 730 -5.46 -3.23 4.57
N ILE A 731 -4.33 -2.82 3.98
CA ILE A 731 -3.84 -3.41 2.74
C ILE A 731 -2.89 -4.57 3.07
N CYS A 732 -3.21 -5.78 2.61
CA CYS A 732 -2.42 -6.97 2.90
C CYS A 732 -2.59 -8.07 1.83
N PRO A 733 -1.75 -9.11 1.80
CA PRO A 733 -1.94 -10.22 0.89
C PRO A 733 -3.28 -10.93 1.11
N THR A 734 -4.10 -11.10 0.08
CA THR A 734 -5.42 -11.75 0.18
C THR A 734 -5.33 -13.27 0.33
N ALA A 735 -4.13 -13.84 0.21
CA ALA A 735 -3.89 -15.29 0.27
C ALA A 735 -4.37 -15.95 1.57
N PHE A 736 -4.50 -15.23 2.68
CA PHE A 736 -5.06 -15.78 3.93
C PHE A 736 -6.53 -16.21 3.77
N THR A 737 -7.26 -15.72 2.77
CA THR A 737 -8.64 -16.14 2.50
C THR A 737 -8.72 -17.57 1.96
N LYS A 738 -7.68 -18.05 1.28
CA LYS A 738 -7.67 -19.35 0.58
C LYS A 738 -6.62 -20.36 1.07
N ARG A 739 -5.48 -19.91 1.61
CA ARG A 739 -4.36 -20.81 1.95
C ARG A 739 -4.46 -21.37 3.38
N GLU A 740 -3.71 -22.45 3.62
CA GLU A 740 -3.69 -23.14 4.93
C GLU A 740 -3.16 -22.25 6.06
N HIS A 741 -2.20 -21.36 5.79
CA HIS A 741 -1.65 -20.46 6.81
C HIS A 741 -2.68 -19.46 7.34
N GLY A 742 -3.80 -19.27 6.63
CA GLY A 742 -4.89 -18.39 7.02
C GLY A 742 -6.02 -19.09 7.78
N ILE A 743 -5.97 -20.39 8.03
CA ILE A 743 -7.08 -21.14 8.66
C ILE A 743 -7.46 -20.50 10.00
N GLU A 744 -6.50 -20.31 10.91
CA GLU A 744 -6.79 -19.84 12.26
C GLU A 744 -7.33 -18.40 12.29
N ILE A 745 -6.82 -17.51 11.43
CA ILE A 745 -7.35 -16.15 11.34
C ILE A 745 -8.75 -16.11 10.74
N ARG A 746 -9.07 -16.98 9.77
CA ARG A 746 -10.45 -17.10 9.27
C ARG A 746 -11.40 -17.54 10.38
N LYS A 747 -11.01 -18.51 11.22
CA LYS A 747 -11.81 -18.91 12.41
C LYS A 747 -12.03 -17.73 13.36
N PHE A 748 -10.97 -17.00 13.66
CA PHE A 748 -11.03 -15.84 14.55
C PHE A 748 -11.99 -14.77 14.00
N LEU A 749 -11.83 -14.38 12.73
CA LEU A 749 -12.68 -13.36 12.09
C LEU A 749 -14.15 -13.78 12.07
N LEU A 750 -14.47 -15.00 11.62
CA LEU A 750 -15.84 -15.48 11.53
C LEU A 750 -16.55 -15.57 12.89
N LYS A 751 -15.79 -15.69 13.99
CA LYS A 751 -16.33 -15.76 15.35
C LYS A 751 -16.49 -14.39 16.02
N HIS A 752 -15.64 -13.43 15.68
CA HIS A 752 -15.48 -12.20 16.47
C HIS A 752 -15.84 -10.91 15.71
N THR A 753 -15.92 -10.94 14.38
CA THR A 753 -16.03 -9.72 13.56
C THR A 753 -17.19 -9.75 12.58
N SER A 754 -17.55 -8.56 12.08
CA SER A 754 -18.49 -8.35 10.97
C SER A 754 -17.66 -7.80 9.82
N LEU A 755 -17.45 -8.61 8.79
CA LEU A 755 -16.69 -8.22 7.61
C LEU A 755 -17.39 -7.05 6.92
N VAL A 756 -16.65 -6.08 6.38
CA VAL A 756 -17.24 -4.92 5.69
C VAL A 756 -16.92 -4.97 4.21
N GLU A 757 -15.64 -5.07 3.87
CA GLU A 757 -15.19 -5.10 2.48
C GLU A 757 -13.91 -5.90 2.31
N LEU A 758 -13.83 -6.62 1.18
CA LEU A 758 -12.62 -7.23 0.65
C LEU A 758 -12.47 -6.83 -0.83
N VAL A 759 -11.46 -6.01 -1.12
CA VAL A 759 -11.05 -5.69 -2.48
C VAL A 759 -9.84 -6.56 -2.81
N ASP A 760 -9.96 -7.51 -3.73
CA ASP A 760 -8.86 -8.34 -4.22
C ASP A 760 -8.33 -7.75 -5.51
N PHE A 761 -7.06 -7.34 -5.54
CA PHE A 761 -6.44 -6.78 -6.75
C PHE A 761 -6.00 -7.87 -7.73
N GLU A 762 -6.23 -9.13 -7.39
CA GLU A 762 -5.87 -10.31 -8.16
C GLU A 762 -4.43 -10.22 -8.66
N HIS A 763 -4.23 -10.16 -9.98
CA HIS A 763 -2.92 -10.14 -10.64
C HIS A 763 -2.40 -8.73 -10.93
N THR A 764 -3.19 -7.69 -10.66
CA THR A 764 -2.81 -6.29 -10.86
C THR A 764 -1.72 -5.92 -9.87
N GLN A 765 -0.51 -5.65 -10.38
CA GLN A 765 0.59 -5.19 -9.54
C GLN A 765 0.39 -3.72 -9.21
N ILE A 766 -0.07 -3.45 -7.99
CA ILE A 766 -0.23 -2.08 -7.50
C ILE A 766 1.06 -1.57 -6.86
N PHE A 767 1.93 -2.49 -6.46
CA PHE A 767 3.27 -2.15 -6.00
C PHE A 767 4.25 -2.55 -7.11
N ASP A 768 4.97 -1.59 -7.68
CA ASP A 768 5.93 -1.73 -8.80
C ASP A 768 6.97 -2.88 -8.64
N LYS A 769 7.12 -3.42 -7.43
CA LYS A 769 8.13 -4.43 -7.07
C LYS A 769 7.59 -5.61 -6.23
N ALA A 770 6.30 -5.66 -5.89
CA ALA A 770 5.76 -6.75 -5.07
C ALA A 770 5.24 -7.92 -5.92
N THR A 771 5.63 -9.14 -5.56
CA THR A 771 5.16 -10.38 -6.23
C THR A 771 3.91 -10.98 -5.56
N ASN A 772 3.45 -10.38 -4.47
CA ASN A 772 2.29 -10.86 -3.70
C ASN A 772 1.01 -10.22 -4.22
N TYR A 773 -0.03 -11.04 -4.40
CA TYR A 773 -1.39 -10.57 -4.65
C TYR A 773 -1.93 -9.95 -3.37
N THR A 774 -2.19 -8.65 -3.43
CA THR A 774 -2.60 -7.82 -2.30
C THR A 774 -4.04 -7.37 -2.49
N GLY A 775 -4.64 -6.91 -1.41
CA GLY A 775 -6.00 -6.43 -1.40
C GLY A 775 -6.28 -5.60 -0.15
N ILE A 776 -7.39 -4.88 -0.17
CA ILE A 776 -7.87 -4.12 0.98
C ILE A 776 -8.88 -5.00 1.72
N PHE A 777 -8.67 -5.18 3.02
CA PHE A 777 -9.52 -5.99 3.88
C PHE A 777 -9.98 -5.18 5.09
N SER A 778 -11.29 -5.18 5.35
CA SER A 778 -11.89 -4.43 6.45
C SER A 778 -12.97 -5.20 7.23
N TYR A 779 -13.11 -4.87 8.51
CA TYR A 779 -14.15 -5.40 9.39
C TYR A 779 -14.54 -4.41 10.50
N LYS A 780 -15.71 -4.59 11.10
CA LYS A 780 -16.13 -3.94 12.35
C LYS A 780 -15.93 -4.89 13.55
N LYS A 781 -15.54 -4.35 14.70
CA LYS A 781 -15.44 -5.09 15.98
C LYS A 781 -16.82 -5.34 16.58
N SER A 782 -17.56 -6.22 15.93
CA SER A 782 -18.91 -6.66 16.31
C SER A 782 -19.15 -8.01 15.67
N TYR A 783 -19.92 -8.90 16.31
CA TYR A 783 -20.36 -10.13 15.65
C TYR A 783 -21.81 -10.00 15.20
N ASN A 784 -22.08 -10.29 13.93
CA ASN A 784 -23.43 -10.37 13.37
C ASN A 784 -23.54 -11.64 12.50
N SER A 785 -24.40 -12.56 12.90
CA SER A 785 -24.60 -13.84 12.21
C SER A 785 -25.28 -13.71 10.84
N LYS A 786 -25.91 -12.55 10.57
CA LYS A 786 -26.55 -12.22 9.29
C LYS A 786 -25.80 -11.12 8.53
N ASN A 787 -24.49 -10.99 8.79
CA ASN A 787 -23.70 -9.96 8.15
C ASN A 787 -23.48 -10.25 6.66
N GLN A 788 -23.61 -9.22 5.83
CA GLN A 788 -23.18 -9.23 4.44
C GLN A 788 -22.01 -8.25 4.27
N PHE A 789 -21.06 -8.58 3.40
CA PHE A 789 -19.91 -7.72 3.11
C PHE A 789 -19.67 -7.57 1.61
N LYS A 790 -19.00 -6.48 1.23
CA LYS A 790 -18.68 -6.14 -0.16
C LYS A 790 -17.44 -6.90 -0.62
N TYR A 791 -17.48 -7.49 -1.81
CA TYR A 791 -16.33 -8.09 -2.48
C TYR A 791 -16.13 -7.45 -3.86
N LYS A 792 -14.90 -7.09 -4.21
CA LYS A 792 -14.52 -6.50 -5.51
C LYS A 792 -13.23 -7.11 -6.04
N ASN A 793 -13.07 -7.13 -7.36
CA ASN A 793 -11.87 -7.61 -8.07
C ASN A 793 -10.97 -6.45 -8.56
N GLY A 794 -11.00 -5.33 -7.83
CA GLY A 794 -10.38 -4.07 -8.21
C GLY A 794 -11.11 -2.91 -7.54
N LEU A 795 -10.51 -1.71 -7.50
CA LEU A 795 -11.19 -0.54 -6.94
C LEU A 795 -12.40 -0.11 -7.79
N ASP A 796 -12.33 -0.35 -9.10
CA ASP A 796 -13.29 0.15 -10.09
C ASP A 796 -14.35 -0.89 -10.47
N ASP A 797 -14.25 -2.08 -9.91
CA ASP A 797 -15.17 -3.18 -10.18
C ASP A 797 -16.47 -3.06 -9.39
N GLN A 798 -17.55 -3.63 -9.94
CA GLN A 798 -18.84 -3.67 -9.27
C GLN A 798 -18.79 -4.51 -7.97
N ASN A 799 -19.49 -4.01 -6.96
CA ASN A 799 -19.59 -4.67 -5.67
C ASN A 799 -20.44 -5.94 -5.78
N LYS A 800 -19.88 -7.06 -5.30
CA LYS A 800 -20.63 -8.29 -5.00
C LYS A 800 -20.94 -8.34 -3.51
N MET A 801 -22.18 -8.65 -3.16
CA MET A 801 -22.58 -8.80 -1.75
C MET A 801 -22.47 -10.27 -1.34
N ILE A 802 -21.65 -10.55 -0.32
CA ILE A 802 -21.39 -11.91 0.17
C ILE A 802 -21.95 -12.08 1.58
N GLU A 803 -22.74 -13.13 1.77
CA GLU A 803 -23.22 -13.55 3.09
C GLU A 803 -22.08 -14.15 3.93
N GLN A 804 -21.72 -13.51 5.03
CA GLN A 804 -20.65 -13.98 5.92
C GLN A 804 -20.99 -15.35 6.53
N SER A 805 -22.27 -15.67 6.74
CA SER A 805 -22.72 -16.97 7.24
C SER A 805 -22.39 -18.14 6.30
N ASN A 806 -22.15 -17.85 5.01
CA ASN A 806 -21.77 -18.87 4.02
C ASN A 806 -20.27 -19.15 4.02
N LEU A 807 -19.46 -18.32 4.69
CA LEU A 807 -18.03 -18.53 4.80
C LEU A 807 -17.72 -19.63 5.81
N MET A 808 -16.79 -20.51 5.44
CA MET A 808 -16.30 -21.60 6.29
C MET A 808 -14.83 -21.38 6.69
N GLU A 809 -14.32 -22.22 7.59
CA GLU A 809 -12.90 -22.26 7.96
C GLU A 809 -12.01 -22.73 6.79
N THR A 810 -12.60 -23.41 5.80
CA THR A 810 -11.99 -23.80 4.53
C THR A 810 -11.72 -22.55 3.65
N PRO A 811 -11.08 -22.67 2.47
CA PRO A 811 -10.91 -21.52 1.58
C PRO A 811 -12.23 -20.78 1.38
N TRP A 812 -12.22 -19.45 1.57
CA TRP A 812 -13.40 -18.62 1.37
C TRP A 812 -13.81 -18.63 -0.09
N ILE A 813 -15.11 -18.75 -0.31
CA ILE A 813 -15.76 -18.74 -1.61
C ILE A 813 -16.45 -17.39 -1.74
N LEU A 814 -15.91 -16.54 -2.62
CA LEU A 814 -16.27 -15.12 -2.72
C LEU A 814 -17.07 -14.90 -4.01
N THR A 815 -18.24 -15.53 -4.07
CA THR A 815 -19.12 -15.55 -5.26
C THR A 815 -20.57 -15.28 -4.90
N ASP A 816 -21.38 -14.84 -5.87
CA ASP A 816 -22.79 -14.49 -5.65
C ASP A 816 -23.65 -15.69 -5.21
N ASN A 817 -24.85 -15.43 -4.68
CA ASN A 817 -25.72 -16.47 -4.10
C ASN A 817 -26.06 -17.63 -5.05
N ILE A 818 -26.11 -17.40 -6.36
CA ILE A 818 -26.36 -18.46 -7.35
C ILE A 818 -25.20 -19.47 -7.38
N TYR A 819 -23.96 -18.98 -7.31
CA TYR A 819 -22.76 -19.80 -7.23
C TYR A 819 -22.75 -20.63 -5.95
N ASN A 820 -23.15 -20.02 -4.83
CA ASN A 820 -23.28 -20.74 -3.55
C ASN A 820 -24.25 -21.93 -3.66
N GLY A 821 -25.37 -21.77 -4.37
CA GLY A 821 -26.31 -22.87 -4.62
C GLY A 821 -25.66 -24.08 -5.31
N ILE A 822 -24.92 -23.84 -6.39
CA ILE A 822 -24.17 -24.89 -7.12
C ILE A 822 -23.09 -25.51 -6.22
N ILE A 823 -22.36 -24.67 -5.49
CA ILE A 823 -21.27 -25.08 -4.60
C ILE A 823 -21.80 -25.96 -3.45
N THR A 824 -22.94 -25.63 -2.86
CA THR A 824 -23.59 -26.44 -1.83
C THR A 824 -24.00 -27.81 -2.39
N LYS A 825 -24.51 -27.87 -3.63
CA LYS A 825 -24.86 -29.14 -4.29
C LYS A 825 -23.64 -30.05 -4.46
N ILE A 826 -22.48 -29.50 -4.85
CA ILE A 826 -21.26 -30.30 -5.04
C ILE A 826 -20.52 -30.59 -3.72
N ASN A 827 -20.57 -29.72 -2.72
CA ASN A 827 -19.67 -29.82 -1.57
C ASN A 827 -19.99 -30.96 -0.59
N ASN A 828 -21.21 -31.48 -0.60
CA ASN A 828 -21.68 -32.52 0.33
C ASN A 828 -21.16 -33.93 0.04
N PHE A 829 -20.36 -34.11 -1.02
CA PHE A 829 -19.78 -35.40 -1.38
C PHE A 829 -18.37 -35.60 -0.80
N THR A 830 -17.93 -36.87 -0.78
CA THR A 830 -16.63 -37.32 -0.30
C THR A 830 -15.49 -36.50 -0.91
N LYS A 831 -14.55 -36.02 -0.10
CA LYS A 831 -13.42 -35.23 -0.61
C LYS A 831 -12.36 -36.14 -1.22
N LEU A 832 -11.66 -35.67 -2.24
CA LEU A 832 -10.69 -36.45 -3.01
C LEU A 832 -9.63 -37.16 -2.14
N HIS A 833 -9.13 -36.51 -1.08
CA HIS A 833 -8.10 -37.09 -0.20
C HIS A 833 -8.59 -38.22 0.71
N GLU A 834 -9.90 -38.34 0.92
CA GLU A 834 -10.51 -39.43 1.69
C GLU A 834 -10.40 -40.74 0.91
N ILE A 835 -10.47 -40.67 -0.42
CA ILE A 835 -10.43 -41.83 -1.34
C ILE A 835 -9.10 -42.01 -2.08
N THR A 836 -8.25 -40.99 -2.10
CA THR A 836 -6.96 -41.02 -2.80
C THR A 836 -5.81 -40.58 -1.90
N LYS A 837 -4.60 -41.00 -2.26
CA LYS A 837 -3.35 -40.41 -1.82
C LYS A 837 -2.86 -39.43 -2.88
N ILE A 838 -2.71 -38.17 -2.50
CA ILE A 838 -2.18 -37.11 -3.37
C ILE A 838 -0.71 -36.87 -2.98
N SER A 839 0.19 -36.83 -3.97
CA SER A 839 1.62 -36.71 -3.76
C SER A 839 2.27 -35.66 -4.66
N GLU A 840 3.24 -34.93 -4.11
CA GLU A 840 4.11 -34.02 -4.86
C GLU A 840 5.21 -34.79 -5.60
N GLY A 841 5.72 -34.21 -6.69
CA GLY A 841 6.83 -34.78 -7.46
C GLY A 841 8.22 -34.62 -6.83
N VAL A 842 9.21 -35.20 -7.50
CA VAL A 842 10.60 -35.20 -7.06
C VAL A 842 11.21 -33.81 -7.17
N VAL A 843 11.91 -33.37 -6.12
CA VAL A 843 12.66 -32.10 -6.13
C VAL A 843 14.15 -32.41 -6.15
N THR A 844 14.82 -32.05 -7.24
CA THR A 844 16.25 -32.34 -7.44
C THR A 844 17.14 -31.39 -6.63
N GLY A 845 16.74 -30.12 -6.52
CA GLY A 845 17.56 -29.03 -6.01
C GLY A 845 18.65 -28.54 -6.98
N LEU A 846 18.82 -29.18 -8.14
CA LEU A 846 19.78 -28.83 -9.19
C LEU A 846 19.42 -29.54 -10.51
N ASN A 847 18.39 -29.05 -11.19
CA ASN A 847 17.85 -29.70 -12.40
C ASN A 847 18.91 -29.90 -13.49
N THR A 848 19.85 -28.96 -13.65
CA THR A 848 20.90 -29.01 -14.69
C THR A 848 21.77 -30.25 -14.65
N LEU A 849 21.96 -30.86 -13.47
CA LEU A 849 22.72 -32.11 -13.36
C LEU A 849 21.81 -33.33 -13.37
N TYR A 850 20.71 -33.29 -12.62
CA TYR A 850 19.91 -34.49 -12.32
C TYR A 850 18.76 -34.76 -13.30
N LEU A 851 18.41 -33.80 -14.15
CA LEU A 851 17.36 -33.93 -15.15
C LEU A 851 17.96 -33.67 -16.53
N LEU A 852 18.14 -34.74 -17.30
CA LEU A 852 18.79 -34.71 -18.61
C LEU A 852 17.82 -35.10 -19.71
N THR A 853 18.06 -34.58 -20.91
CA THR A 853 17.36 -35.05 -22.11
C THR A 853 17.90 -36.40 -22.56
N LYS A 854 17.06 -37.16 -23.28
CA LYS A 854 17.47 -38.42 -23.92
C LYS A 854 18.74 -38.25 -24.78
N LYS A 855 18.79 -37.15 -25.53
CA LYS A 855 19.92 -36.79 -26.40
C LYS A 855 21.21 -36.59 -25.62
N GLU A 856 21.17 -35.90 -24.47
CA GLU A 856 22.36 -35.69 -23.64
C GLU A 856 22.90 -37.01 -23.07
N ILE A 857 22.01 -37.91 -22.63
CA ILE A 857 22.38 -39.24 -22.13
C ILE A 857 23.07 -40.05 -23.24
N GLU A 858 22.49 -40.06 -24.45
CA GLU A 858 23.03 -40.79 -25.60
C GLU A 858 24.37 -40.20 -26.09
N GLN A 859 24.46 -38.87 -26.25
CA GLN A 859 25.67 -38.20 -26.74
C GLN A 859 26.87 -38.38 -25.81
N ASN A 860 26.64 -38.36 -24.50
CA ASN A 860 27.70 -38.58 -23.51
C ASN A 860 27.91 -40.07 -23.17
N ASN A 861 27.12 -40.96 -23.78
CA ASN A 861 27.08 -42.39 -23.50
C ASN A 861 26.92 -42.70 -22.01
N TYR A 862 26.04 -42.01 -21.28
CA TYR A 862 25.82 -42.29 -19.86
C TYR A 862 25.09 -43.61 -19.64
N GLU A 863 25.37 -44.27 -18.52
CA GLU A 863 24.65 -45.48 -18.13
C GLU A 863 23.21 -45.17 -17.72
N THR A 864 22.24 -45.95 -18.20
CA THR A 864 20.81 -45.65 -18.05
C THR A 864 20.13 -46.32 -16.86
N LYS A 865 20.83 -47.19 -16.09
CA LYS A 865 20.24 -48.05 -15.05
C LYS A 865 19.44 -47.30 -13.99
N TYR A 866 19.86 -46.09 -13.61
CA TYR A 866 19.17 -45.25 -12.62
C TYR A 866 18.52 -44.01 -13.23
N PHE A 867 18.41 -43.94 -14.56
CA PHE A 867 17.64 -42.91 -15.24
C PHE A 867 16.22 -43.38 -15.44
N VAL A 868 15.27 -42.59 -14.95
CA VAL A 868 13.83 -42.86 -15.07
C VAL A 868 13.15 -41.75 -15.88
N PRO A 869 12.22 -42.08 -16.80
CA PRO A 869 11.44 -41.07 -17.52
C PRO A 869 10.73 -40.15 -16.54
N CYS A 870 10.95 -38.85 -16.67
CA CYS A 870 10.45 -37.84 -15.73
C CYS A 870 9.57 -36.83 -16.44
N TYR A 871 8.28 -36.83 -16.10
CA TYR A 871 7.31 -35.88 -16.65
C TYR A 871 7.32 -34.57 -15.87
N ARG A 872 7.22 -33.46 -16.60
CA ARG A 872 7.07 -32.09 -16.10
C ARG A 872 5.67 -31.59 -16.42
N GLY A 873 5.28 -30.46 -15.82
CA GLY A 873 3.96 -29.88 -16.05
C GLY A 873 3.66 -29.55 -17.53
N LYS A 874 4.68 -29.29 -18.35
CA LYS A 874 4.55 -29.06 -19.80
C LYS A 874 4.14 -30.32 -20.60
N ASP A 875 4.39 -31.50 -20.02
CA ASP A 875 4.19 -32.80 -20.65
C ASP A 875 2.79 -33.38 -20.37
N VAL A 876 2.05 -32.80 -19.42
CA VAL A 876 0.73 -33.26 -19.02
C VAL A 876 -0.34 -32.42 -19.72
N ASP A 877 -1.20 -33.07 -20.49
CA ASP A 877 -2.41 -32.48 -21.07
C ASP A 877 -3.66 -33.22 -20.60
N LYS A 878 -4.84 -32.77 -21.03
CA LYS A 878 -6.13 -33.39 -20.67
C LYS A 878 -6.26 -34.77 -21.34
N TYR A 879 -6.36 -35.83 -20.53
CA TYR A 879 -6.43 -37.25 -20.96
C TYR A 879 -5.25 -37.77 -21.79
N TYR A 880 -4.17 -37.00 -21.92
CA TYR A 880 -3.02 -37.35 -22.73
C TYR A 880 -1.70 -36.90 -22.08
N LEU A 881 -0.70 -37.79 -22.13
CA LEU A 881 0.68 -37.47 -21.79
C LEU A 881 1.48 -37.32 -23.08
N LYS A 882 2.17 -36.19 -23.23
CA LYS A 882 3.09 -35.96 -24.34
C LYS A 882 4.27 -36.93 -24.26
N GLU A 883 4.94 -37.12 -25.39
CA GLU A 883 6.16 -37.91 -25.43
C GLU A 883 7.19 -37.38 -24.43
N ASN A 884 7.71 -38.26 -23.58
CA ASN A 884 8.68 -37.88 -22.57
C ASN A 884 10.04 -37.60 -23.21
N THR A 885 10.60 -36.42 -22.94
CA THR A 885 11.91 -36.01 -23.46
C THR A 885 13.01 -35.97 -22.39
N GLU A 886 12.64 -36.02 -21.11
CA GLU A 886 13.51 -35.77 -19.96
C GLU A 886 13.56 -36.96 -19.00
N TYR A 887 14.76 -37.29 -18.54
CA TYR A 887 15.08 -38.41 -17.69
C TYR A 887 15.73 -37.91 -16.39
N LEU A 888 15.21 -38.38 -15.27
CA LEU A 888 15.70 -38.07 -13.93
C LEU A 888 16.68 -39.15 -13.49
N PHE A 889 17.86 -38.73 -13.02
CA PHE A 889 18.73 -39.63 -12.27
C PHE A 889 18.17 -39.86 -10.86
N TYR A 890 17.71 -41.08 -10.58
CA TYR A 890 17.03 -41.47 -9.34
C TYR A 890 17.76 -42.63 -8.65
N PRO A 891 18.84 -42.36 -7.87
CA PRO A 891 19.70 -43.38 -7.28
C PRO A 891 19.14 -43.95 -5.96
N TYR A 892 17.90 -44.44 -5.98
CA TYR A 892 17.22 -44.94 -4.79
C TYR A 892 16.59 -46.32 -5.03
N GLN A 893 16.44 -47.08 -3.95
CA GLN A 893 15.80 -48.39 -3.94
C GLN A 893 14.82 -48.54 -2.77
N LEU A 894 13.92 -49.51 -2.86
CA LEU A 894 12.97 -49.83 -1.79
C LEU A 894 13.56 -50.92 -0.89
N ILE A 895 13.82 -50.61 0.38
CA ILE A 895 14.21 -51.59 1.40
C ILE A 895 13.25 -51.46 2.58
N ASN A 896 12.59 -52.56 2.97
CA ASN A 896 11.61 -52.57 4.08
C ASN A 896 10.56 -51.45 3.97
N ASN A 897 10.03 -51.23 2.75
CA ASN A 897 9.06 -50.17 2.43
C ASN A 897 9.57 -48.74 2.76
N LYS A 898 10.88 -48.54 2.77
CA LYS A 898 11.53 -47.22 2.84
C LYS A 898 12.30 -46.97 1.55
N THR A 899 12.28 -45.73 1.08
CA THR A 899 13.10 -45.28 -0.04
C THR A 899 14.49 -44.90 0.47
N VAL A 900 15.49 -45.71 0.15
CA VAL A 900 16.86 -45.61 0.67
C VAL A 900 17.81 -45.33 -0.51
N PRO A 901 18.79 -44.41 -0.37
CA PRO A 901 19.77 -44.18 -1.42
C PRO A 901 20.65 -45.42 -1.63
N ILE A 902 20.95 -45.70 -2.88
CA ILE A 902 21.91 -46.74 -3.26
C ILE A 902 23.30 -46.33 -2.75
N ASP A 903 24.14 -47.27 -2.34
CA ASP A 903 25.51 -46.97 -1.89
C ASP A 903 26.43 -46.57 -3.06
N GLU A 904 27.50 -45.84 -2.72
CA GLU A 904 28.38 -45.26 -3.74
C GLU A 904 29.19 -46.32 -4.50
N GLU A 905 29.55 -47.44 -3.86
CA GLU A 905 30.25 -48.55 -4.51
C GLU A 905 29.38 -49.17 -5.60
N THR A 906 28.12 -49.45 -5.27
CA THR A 906 27.12 -49.93 -6.22
C THR A 906 26.85 -48.93 -7.34
N LEU A 907 26.78 -47.63 -7.04
CA LEU A 907 26.64 -46.61 -8.09
C LEU A 907 27.87 -46.54 -9.00
N THR A 908 29.07 -46.66 -8.44
CA THR A 908 30.34 -46.66 -9.20
C THR A 908 30.42 -47.87 -10.13
N ALA A 909 29.99 -49.05 -9.68
CA ALA A 909 29.97 -50.26 -10.50
C ALA A 909 28.93 -50.19 -11.64
N ASN A 910 27.78 -49.54 -11.41
CA ASN A 910 26.65 -49.55 -12.33
C ASN A 910 26.59 -48.35 -13.27
N CYS A 911 27.08 -47.19 -12.84
CA CYS A 911 27.02 -45.92 -13.59
C CYS A 911 28.32 -45.11 -13.46
N PRO A 912 29.49 -45.69 -13.80
CA PRO A 912 30.78 -45.04 -13.58
C PRO A 912 30.94 -43.72 -14.32
N ARG A 913 30.46 -43.60 -15.57
CA ARG A 913 30.62 -42.38 -16.37
C ARG A 913 29.78 -41.24 -15.83
N TYR A 914 28.52 -41.52 -15.50
CA TYR A 914 27.65 -40.48 -14.97
C TYR A 914 28.01 -40.08 -13.53
N LEU A 915 28.44 -41.02 -12.69
CA LEU A 915 28.94 -40.68 -11.35
C LEU A 915 30.21 -39.83 -11.42
N LYS A 916 31.10 -40.10 -12.39
CA LYS A 916 32.24 -39.23 -12.67
C LYS A 916 31.79 -37.82 -13.05
N TYR A 917 30.82 -37.68 -13.96
CA TYR A 917 30.27 -36.37 -14.34
C TYR A 917 29.70 -35.60 -13.13
N LEU A 918 29.00 -36.26 -12.21
CA LEU A 918 28.54 -35.61 -10.97
C LEU A 918 29.72 -35.19 -10.07
N LYS A 919 30.77 -36.01 -9.96
CA LYS A 919 31.99 -35.67 -9.20
C LYS A 919 32.74 -34.48 -9.80
N ASP A 920 32.84 -34.42 -11.13
CA ASP A 920 33.46 -33.29 -11.83
C ASP A 920 32.70 -31.97 -11.58
N ASN A 921 31.43 -32.04 -11.16
CA ASN A 921 30.56 -30.91 -10.82
C ASN A 921 30.28 -30.78 -9.30
N ILE A 922 31.12 -31.37 -8.45
CA ILE A 922 30.88 -31.44 -7.00
C ILE A 922 30.73 -30.07 -6.33
N GLU A 923 31.40 -29.03 -6.84
CA GLU A 923 31.26 -27.67 -6.30
C GLU A 923 29.84 -27.13 -6.43
N LEU A 924 29.16 -27.37 -7.56
CA LEU A 924 27.77 -26.96 -7.77
C LEU A 924 26.82 -27.73 -6.84
N ILE A 925 27.10 -29.02 -6.65
CA ILE A 925 26.36 -29.91 -5.76
C ILE A 925 26.47 -29.43 -4.30
N ASN A 926 27.68 -29.04 -3.87
CA ASN A 926 27.97 -28.57 -2.51
C ASN A 926 27.41 -27.18 -2.22
N LYS A 927 27.20 -26.34 -3.24
CA LYS A 927 26.54 -25.02 -3.10
C LYS A 927 25.05 -25.10 -2.77
N ARG A 928 24.42 -26.28 -2.83
CA ARG A 928 23.02 -26.45 -2.47
C ARG A 928 22.82 -26.19 -0.97
N ALA A 929 22.15 -25.09 -0.63
CA ALA A 929 22.01 -24.59 0.75
C ALA A 929 21.46 -25.60 1.78
N TYR A 930 20.63 -26.56 1.35
CA TYR A 930 20.10 -27.61 2.24
C TYR A 930 21.14 -28.70 2.54
N PHE A 931 22.11 -28.90 1.65
CA PHE A 931 23.06 -29.99 1.71
C PHE A 931 24.01 -29.83 2.90
N ALA A 932 24.51 -28.60 3.10
CA ALA A 932 25.34 -28.20 4.24
C ALA A 932 24.68 -28.39 5.62
N LYS A 933 23.35 -28.60 5.67
CA LYS A 933 22.57 -28.78 6.90
C LYS A 933 21.95 -30.18 7.02
N SER A 934 22.33 -31.13 6.16
CA SER A 934 21.69 -32.45 6.09
C SER A 934 22.72 -33.59 6.17
N ASN A 935 22.27 -34.77 6.62
CA ASN A 935 23.07 -36.01 6.64
C ASN A 935 22.95 -36.80 5.33
N LYS A 936 22.55 -36.16 4.23
CA LYS A 936 22.43 -36.82 2.93
C LYS A 936 23.81 -37.04 2.29
N LYS A 937 23.93 -38.07 1.45
CA LYS A 937 25.13 -38.34 0.64
C LYS A 937 25.19 -37.38 -0.56
N TRP A 938 26.39 -36.98 -0.99
CA TRP A 938 26.61 -35.86 -1.92
C TRP A 938 25.82 -35.95 -3.23
N TYR A 939 25.56 -37.16 -3.73
CA TYR A 939 24.77 -37.41 -4.94
C TYR A 939 23.24 -37.43 -4.74
N GLU A 940 22.74 -37.30 -3.52
CA GLU A 940 21.30 -37.37 -3.25
C GLU A 940 20.51 -36.15 -3.75
N LEU A 941 19.23 -36.38 -4.04
CA LEU A 941 18.25 -35.37 -4.41
C LEU A 941 17.76 -34.60 -3.18
N TRP A 942 17.27 -33.37 -3.36
CA TRP A 942 16.72 -32.58 -2.25
C TRP A 942 15.53 -33.29 -1.60
N ASN A 943 14.51 -33.64 -2.37
CA ASN A 943 13.35 -34.38 -1.90
C ASN A 943 12.99 -35.50 -2.90
N GLN A 944 13.47 -36.70 -2.60
CA GLN A 944 13.34 -37.89 -3.46
C GLN A 944 11.90 -38.44 -3.53
N ARG A 945 11.05 -38.07 -2.57
CA ARG A 945 9.71 -38.64 -2.36
C ARG A 945 9.74 -40.17 -2.16
N HIS A 946 8.62 -40.73 -1.76
CA HIS A 946 8.51 -42.16 -1.55
C HIS A 946 8.36 -42.87 -2.90
N LEU A 947 9.18 -43.90 -3.16
CA LEU A 947 9.18 -44.63 -4.44
C LEU A 947 7.78 -45.19 -4.80
N SER A 948 6.98 -45.59 -3.81
CA SER A 948 5.63 -46.10 -4.05
C SER A 948 4.67 -45.10 -4.71
N ASN A 949 4.99 -43.80 -4.70
CA ASN A 949 4.22 -42.77 -5.40
C ASN A 949 4.38 -42.86 -6.93
N PHE A 950 5.39 -43.56 -7.42
CA PHE A 950 5.74 -43.63 -8.85
C PHE A 950 5.51 -45.01 -9.46
N ILE A 951 5.55 -46.08 -8.67
CA ILE A 951 5.42 -47.46 -9.18
C ILE A 951 3.99 -47.87 -9.50
N ASN A 952 2.98 -47.24 -8.90
CA ASN A 952 1.57 -47.58 -9.10
C ASN A 952 0.94 -46.78 -10.25
N LEU A 953 -0.11 -47.34 -10.85
CA LEU A 953 -1.04 -46.62 -11.73
C LEU A 953 -1.63 -45.42 -10.99
N LYS A 954 -1.70 -44.27 -11.66
CA LYS A 954 -2.05 -43.00 -11.03
C LYS A 954 -2.60 -42.00 -12.03
N ILE A 955 -3.23 -40.95 -11.53
CA ILE A 955 -3.54 -39.74 -12.30
C ILE A 955 -2.45 -38.72 -11.98
N ILE A 956 -1.98 -37.97 -12.97
CA ILE A 956 -1.09 -36.83 -12.79
C ILE A 956 -1.71 -35.54 -13.33
N THR A 957 -1.36 -34.42 -12.71
CA THR A 957 -1.79 -33.07 -13.10
C THR A 957 -0.62 -32.09 -12.95
N PRO A 958 -0.46 -31.12 -13.86
CA PRO A 958 0.54 -30.06 -13.69
C PRO A 958 0.18 -29.19 -12.49
N GLU A 959 1.19 -28.69 -11.76
CA GLU A 959 1.03 -27.81 -10.59
C GLU A 959 0.51 -26.42 -10.97
N LEU A 960 0.79 -25.95 -12.19
CA LEU A 960 0.36 -24.66 -12.70
C LEU A 960 -0.38 -24.87 -14.03
N SER A 961 -1.65 -24.48 -14.08
CA SER A 961 -2.53 -24.79 -15.22
C SER A 961 -3.67 -23.78 -15.36
N ASP A 962 -3.97 -23.39 -16.59
CA ASP A 962 -5.11 -22.55 -17.00
C ASP A 962 -6.46 -23.30 -16.93
N ARG A 963 -6.43 -24.61 -17.18
CA ARG A 963 -7.59 -25.52 -17.19
C ARG A 963 -7.29 -26.84 -16.49
N ASN A 964 -8.31 -27.69 -16.30
CA ASN A 964 -8.11 -29.03 -15.77
C ASN A 964 -7.34 -29.88 -16.79
N ARG A 965 -6.16 -30.37 -16.40
CA ARG A 965 -5.31 -31.25 -17.22
C ARG A 965 -4.90 -32.48 -16.42
N PHE A 966 -5.86 -33.37 -16.21
CA PHE A 966 -5.62 -34.66 -15.56
C PHE A 966 -5.39 -35.74 -16.61
N SER A 967 -4.40 -36.59 -16.38
CA SER A 967 -4.04 -37.71 -17.26
C SER A 967 -3.69 -38.96 -16.47
N ILE A 968 -4.05 -40.12 -17.00
CA ILE A 968 -3.62 -41.41 -16.43
C ILE A 968 -2.16 -41.63 -16.82
N ALA A 969 -1.36 -41.96 -15.82
CA ALA A 969 0.04 -42.31 -15.95
C ALA A 969 0.23 -43.76 -15.51
N ASP A 970 0.87 -44.54 -16.37
CA ASP A 970 1.14 -45.95 -16.12
C ASP A 970 2.05 -46.16 -14.90
N SER A 971 2.10 -47.42 -14.47
CA SER A 971 3.06 -47.89 -13.47
C SER A 971 4.48 -47.51 -13.87
N CYS A 972 5.30 -47.15 -12.87
CA CYS A 972 6.68 -46.69 -13.04
C CYS A 972 6.87 -45.32 -13.75
N THR A 973 5.81 -44.51 -13.88
CA THR A 973 5.94 -43.11 -14.34
C THR A 973 6.44 -42.19 -13.23
N PHE A 974 7.60 -41.53 -13.43
CA PHE A 974 8.13 -40.51 -12.52
C PHE A 974 7.76 -39.09 -12.99
N TYR A 975 7.74 -38.16 -12.04
CA TYR A 975 7.39 -36.77 -12.33
C TYR A 975 8.09 -35.82 -11.37
N GLY A 976 8.44 -34.64 -11.89
CA GLY A 976 9.13 -33.59 -11.16
C GLY A 976 8.21 -32.73 -10.31
N ASP A 977 8.80 -31.77 -9.60
CA ASP A 977 8.15 -30.79 -8.72
C ASP A 977 7.09 -29.88 -9.37
N THR A 978 6.90 -29.96 -10.68
CA THR A 978 5.86 -29.23 -11.43
C THR A 978 4.59 -30.07 -11.66
N VAL A 979 4.50 -31.25 -11.05
CA VAL A 979 3.41 -32.21 -11.25
C VAL A 979 3.00 -32.80 -9.90
N CYS A 980 1.70 -33.00 -9.71
CA CYS A 980 1.11 -33.76 -8.60
C CYS A 980 0.58 -35.11 -9.10
N GLY A 981 0.76 -36.16 -8.31
CA GLY A 981 0.18 -37.47 -8.54
C GLY A 981 -0.98 -37.79 -7.59
N ILE A 982 -1.94 -38.58 -8.07
CA ILE A 982 -3.15 -38.99 -7.36
C ILE A 982 -3.31 -40.50 -7.55
N THR A 983 -3.26 -41.27 -6.47
CA THR A 983 -3.43 -42.72 -6.47
C THR A 983 -4.64 -43.10 -5.63
N ILE A 984 -5.52 -43.95 -6.14
CA ILE A 984 -6.67 -44.47 -5.37
C ILE A 984 -6.13 -45.30 -4.20
N ARG A 985 -6.71 -45.13 -3.01
CA ARG A 985 -6.31 -45.94 -1.84
C ARG A 985 -6.82 -47.37 -2.02
N LYS A 986 -6.07 -48.36 -1.52
CA LYS A 986 -6.36 -49.79 -1.74
C LYS A 986 -7.79 -50.17 -1.33
N GLU A 987 -8.29 -49.61 -0.25
CA GLU A 987 -9.65 -49.82 0.26
C GLU A 987 -10.77 -49.34 -0.69
N PHE A 988 -10.47 -48.50 -1.68
CA PHE A 988 -11.43 -48.00 -2.67
C PHE A 988 -11.22 -48.57 -4.08
N GLU A 989 -10.18 -49.36 -4.34
CA GLU A 989 -9.88 -49.90 -5.68
C GLU A 989 -11.00 -50.78 -6.25
N SER A 990 -11.77 -51.46 -5.38
CA SER A 990 -12.95 -52.25 -5.79
C SER A 990 -14.22 -51.42 -6.00
N LEU A 991 -14.25 -50.19 -5.50
CA LEU A 991 -15.43 -49.30 -5.52
C LEU A 991 -15.31 -48.20 -6.57
N LEU A 992 -14.09 -47.84 -6.98
CA LEU A 992 -13.82 -46.68 -7.81
C LEU A 992 -12.87 -46.99 -8.96
N SER A 993 -13.35 -46.81 -10.19
CA SER A 993 -12.50 -46.89 -11.38
C SER A 993 -11.67 -45.62 -11.55
N ILE A 994 -10.38 -45.76 -11.85
CA ILE A 994 -9.51 -44.62 -12.17
C ILE A 994 -10.00 -43.85 -13.41
N LYS A 995 -10.64 -44.56 -14.37
CA LYS A 995 -11.23 -43.97 -15.58
C LYS A 995 -12.48 -43.15 -15.25
N TYR A 996 -13.27 -43.57 -14.27
CA TYR A 996 -14.38 -42.76 -13.77
C TYR A 996 -13.84 -41.51 -13.07
N LEU A 997 -12.84 -41.66 -12.19
CA LEU A 997 -12.26 -40.53 -11.47
C LEU A 997 -11.68 -39.47 -12.41
N ILE A 998 -10.91 -39.85 -13.43
CA ILE A 998 -10.39 -38.88 -14.41
C ILE A 998 -11.51 -38.23 -15.24
N ALA A 999 -12.60 -38.94 -15.54
CA ALA A 999 -13.76 -38.35 -16.22
C ALA A 999 -14.37 -37.22 -15.39
N ILE A 1000 -14.57 -37.46 -14.09
CA ILE A 1000 -15.08 -36.43 -13.16
C ILE A 1000 -14.08 -35.28 -13.05
N LEU A 1001 -12.80 -35.56 -12.78
CA LEU A 1001 -11.77 -34.52 -12.58
C LEU A 1001 -11.59 -33.60 -13.79
N ASN A 1002 -11.76 -34.10 -15.00
CA ASN A 1002 -11.64 -33.31 -16.24
C ASN A 1002 -12.95 -32.65 -16.71
N SER A 1003 -14.05 -32.80 -15.95
CA SER A 1003 -15.33 -32.18 -16.30
C SER A 1003 -15.35 -30.67 -16.04
N SER A 1004 -16.18 -29.96 -16.80
CA SER A 1004 -16.42 -28.52 -16.68
C SER A 1004 -16.93 -28.14 -15.29
N LEU A 1005 -17.83 -28.94 -14.69
CA LEU A 1005 -18.31 -28.70 -13.32
C LEU A 1005 -17.17 -28.75 -12.29
N MET A 1006 -16.28 -29.74 -12.38
CA MET A 1006 -15.15 -29.86 -11.46
C MET A 1006 -14.11 -28.78 -11.69
N GLU A 1007 -13.86 -28.38 -12.94
CA GLU A 1007 -12.97 -27.26 -13.26
C GLU A 1007 -13.49 -25.96 -12.66
N TRP A 1008 -14.76 -25.64 -12.92
CA TRP A 1008 -15.40 -24.45 -12.38
C TRP A 1008 -15.37 -24.44 -10.85
N GLY A 1009 -15.75 -25.55 -10.20
CA GLY A 1009 -15.76 -25.66 -8.74
C GLY A 1009 -14.37 -25.56 -8.12
N TYR A 1010 -13.35 -26.14 -8.78
CA TYR A 1010 -11.97 -26.05 -8.34
C TYR A 1010 -11.42 -24.62 -8.41
N LYS A 1011 -11.76 -23.90 -9.47
CA LYS A 1011 -11.37 -22.50 -9.67
C LYS A 1011 -11.94 -21.56 -8.59
N GLN A 1012 -13.02 -21.94 -7.90
CA GLN A 1012 -13.57 -21.16 -6.78
C GLN A 1012 -12.73 -21.25 -5.50
N ILE A 1013 -12.03 -22.36 -5.28
CA ILE A 1013 -11.28 -22.62 -4.03
C ILE A 1013 -9.77 -22.45 -4.16
N THR A 1014 -9.24 -22.45 -5.39
CA THR A 1014 -7.80 -22.29 -5.64
C THR A 1014 -7.41 -20.82 -5.85
N VAL A 1015 -6.10 -20.58 -5.92
CA VAL A 1015 -5.50 -19.26 -6.05
C VAL A 1015 -5.13 -18.99 -7.51
N PRO A 1016 -5.64 -17.89 -8.12
CA PRO A 1016 -5.24 -17.50 -9.46
C PRO A 1016 -3.78 -17.03 -9.49
N LYS A 1017 -3.20 -17.08 -10.68
CA LYS A 1017 -1.85 -16.65 -11.03
C LYS A 1017 -1.89 -15.82 -12.31
N ALA A 1018 -0.88 -14.98 -12.52
CA ALA A 1018 -0.78 -14.14 -13.71
C ALA A 1018 -0.87 -14.99 -15.01
N GLY A 1019 -1.52 -14.45 -16.03
CA GLY A 1019 -1.73 -15.14 -17.33
C GLY A 1019 -2.79 -16.25 -17.28
N GLY A 1020 -3.85 -16.10 -16.47
CA GLY A 1020 -4.97 -17.05 -16.43
C GLY A 1020 -4.69 -18.38 -15.72
N PHE A 1021 -3.50 -18.58 -15.15
CA PHE A 1021 -3.12 -19.85 -14.51
C PHE A 1021 -3.70 -20.02 -13.11
N PHE A 1022 -3.86 -21.27 -12.68
CA PHE A 1022 -4.28 -21.66 -11.34
C PHE A 1022 -3.33 -22.71 -10.74
N ILE A 1023 -3.29 -22.78 -9.40
CA ILE A 1023 -2.42 -23.70 -8.68
C ILE A 1023 -3.13 -25.04 -8.39
N TYR A 1024 -2.54 -26.14 -8.86
CA TYR A 1024 -2.97 -27.53 -8.63
C TYR A 1024 -2.06 -28.24 -7.63
N LYS A 1025 -2.10 -27.78 -6.38
CA LYS A 1025 -1.35 -28.38 -5.26
C LYS A 1025 -2.21 -29.27 -4.39
N VAL A 1026 -1.54 -30.16 -3.66
CA VAL A 1026 -2.13 -31.05 -2.64
C VAL A 1026 -3.13 -30.31 -1.74
N MET A 1027 -2.78 -29.10 -1.26
CA MET A 1027 -3.63 -28.31 -0.35
C MET A 1027 -5.00 -27.94 -0.92
N PHE A 1028 -5.13 -27.82 -2.24
CA PHE A 1028 -6.38 -27.48 -2.92
C PHE A 1028 -7.03 -28.74 -3.50
N LEU A 1029 -6.24 -29.61 -4.15
CA LEU A 1029 -6.72 -30.86 -4.76
C LEU A 1029 -7.44 -31.75 -3.74
N LYS A 1030 -6.98 -31.77 -2.48
CA LYS A 1030 -7.58 -32.58 -1.41
C LYS A 1030 -9.08 -32.30 -1.19
N ASN A 1031 -9.54 -31.09 -1.53
CA ASN A 1031 -10.90 -30.61 -1.26
C ASN A 1031 -11.88 -30.83 -2.43
N ILE A 1032 -11.44 -31.39 -3.57
CA ILE A 1032 -12.33 -31.65 -4.71
C ILE A 1032 -13.40 -32.67 -4.28
N PRO A 1033 -14.70 -32.35 -4.41
CA PRO A 1033 -15.77 -33.26 -4.02
C PRO A 1033 -16.08 -34.29 -5.12
N ILE A 1034 -16.02 -35.57 -4.77
CA ILE A 1034 -16.24 -36.70 -5.67
C ILE A 1034 -17.48 -37.47 -5.23
N LYS A 1035 -18.50 -37.51 -6.09
CA LYS A 1035 -19.65 -38.40 -5.90
C LYS A 1035 -19.30 -39.81 -6.36
N ILE A 1036 -19.31 -40.76 -5.44
CA ILE A 1036 -19.09 -42.17 -5.74
C ILE A 1036 -20.44 -42.83 -6.01
N VAL A 1037 -20.55 -43.50 -7.16
CA VAL A 1037 -21.74 -44.27 -7.58
C VAL A 1037 -21.39 -45.76 -7.66
N PRO A 1038 -22.37 -46.68 -7.63
CA PRO A 1038 -22.13 -48.10 -7.85
C PRO A 1038 -21.23 -48.35 -9.07
N PHE A 1039 -20.35 -49.35 -8.97
CA PHE A 1039 -19.31 -49.57 -9.99
C PHE A 1039 -19.88 -49.80 -11.40
N ASP A 1040 -21.05 -50.44 -11.50
CA ASP A 1040 -21.71 -50.68 -12.79
C ASP A 1040 -22.18 -49.38 -13.47
N ASP A 1041 -22.61 -48.39 -12.69
CA ASP A 1041 -23.03 -47.09 -13.21
C ASP A 1041 -21.83 -46.27 -13.74
N GLN A 1042 -20.62 -46.57 -13.29
CA GLN A 1042 -19.38 -45.95 -13.77
C GLN A 1042 -18.99 -46.39 -15.19
N ARG A 1043 -19.49 -47.55 -15.66
CA ARG A 1043 -19.09 -48.15 -16.96
C ARG A 1043 -19.31 -47.22 -18.15
N SER A 1044 -20.37 -46.42 -18.10
CA SER A 1044 -20.71 -45.44 -19.15
C SER A 1044 -19.61 -44.38 -19.32
N PHE A 1045 -19.14 -43.80 -18.21
CA PHE A 1045 -18.00 -42.88 -18.20
C PHE A 1045 -16.71 -43.55 -18.67
N MET A 1046 -16.45 -44.78 -18.19
CA MET A 1046 -15.26 -45.55 -18.56
C MET A 1046 -15.17 -45.78 -20.08
N SER A 1047 -16.29 -46.13 -20.71
CA SER A 1047 -16.35 -46.35 -22.16
C SER A 1047 -16.02 -45.10 -22.97
N ILE A 1048 -16.46 -43.91 -22.51
CA ILE A 1048 -16.13 -42.65 -23.18
C ILE A 1048 -14.65 -42.31 -23.00
N VAL A 1049 -14.10 -42.50 -21.80
CA VAL A 1049 -12.65 -42.30 -21.56
C VAL A 1049 -11.81 -43.24 -22.41
N ASP A 1050 -12.23 -44.48 -22.61
CA ASP A 1050 -11.55 -45.41 -23.50
C ASP A 1050 -11.55 -44.94 -24.96
N GLN A 1051 -12.65 -44.35 -25.43
CA GLN A 1051 -12.71 -43.73 -26.76
C GLN A 1051 -11.78 -42.50 -26.86
N ILE A 1052 -11.75 -41.65 -25.84
CA ILE A 1052 -10.85 -40.48 -25.77
C ILE A 1052 -9.39 -40.94 -25.84
N HIS A 1053 -9.00 -41.91 -25.03
CA HIS A 1053 -7.64 -42.44 -25.02
C HIS A 1053 -7.27 -43.07 -26.36
N ALA A 1054 -8.17 -43.85 -26.99
CA ALA A 1054 -7.92 -44.45 -28.29
C ALA A 1054 -7.69 -43.39 -29.39
N LEU A 1055 -8.46 -42.30 -29.37
CA LEU A 1055 -8.29 -41.17 -30.29
C LEU A 1055 -6.96 -40.45 -30.04
N LYS A 1056 -6.67 -40.10 -28.78
CA LYS A 1056 -5.44 -39.39 -28.40
C LYS A 1056 -4.16 -40.20 -28.60
N GLN A 1057 -4.22 -41.53 -28.46
CA GLN A 1057 -3.11 -42.42 -28.83
C GLN A 1057 -2.83 -42.41 -30.32
N LYS A 1058 -3.87 -42.34 -31.16
CA LYS A 1058 -3.72 -42.33 -32.62
C LYS A 1058 -3.23 -40.97 -33.13
N ASP A 1059 -3.78 -39.89 -32.58
CA ASP A 1059 -3.37 -38.51 -32.87
C ASP A 1059 -3.55 -37.66 -31.61
N SER A 1060 -2.44 -37.12 -31.09
CA SER A 1060 -2.45 -36.25 -29.91
C SER A 1060 -3.29 -34.99 -30.09
N LYS A 1061 -3.50 -34.56 -31.35
CA LYS A 1061 -4.32 -33.40 -31.72
C LYS A 1061 -5.76 -33.74 -32.06
N ALA A 1062 -6.19 -35.01 -31.93
CA ALA A 1062 -7.57 -35.40 -32.19
C ALA A 1062 -8.56 -34.55 -31.37
N ASP A 1063 -9.61 -34.08 -32.04
CA ASP A 1063 -10.71 -33.35 -31.41
C ASP A 1063 -11.56 -34.33 -30.59
N ILE A 1064 -11.67 -34.04 -29.29
CA ILE A 1064 -12.42 -34.84 -28.31
C ILE A 1064 -13.60 -34.07 -27.72
N SER A 1065 -13.85 -32.84 -28.18
CA SER A 1065 -14.84 -31.91 -27.61
C SER A 1065 -16.26 -32.50 -27.53
N GLY A 1066 -16.65 -33.30 -28.53
CA GLY A 1066 -17.94 -34.01 -28.53
C GLY A 1066 -18.07 -35.08 -27.44
N LEU A 1067 -16.97 -35.76 -27.10
CA LEU A 1067 -16.93 -36.76 -26.03
C LEU A 1067 -16.86 -36.10 -24.66
N GLU A 1068 -16.10 -35.01 -24.54
CA GLU A 1068 -16.03 -34.20 -23.32
C GLU A 1068 -17.40 -33.65 -22.95
N ARG A 1069 -18.14 -33.11 -23.92
CA ARG A 1069 -19.51 -32.62 -23.71
C ARG A 1069 -20.48 -33.70 -23.24
N LYS A 1070 -20.30 -34.94 -23.71
CA LYS A 1070 -21.07 -36.09 -23.21
C LYS A 1070 -20.76 -36.37 -21.74
N ILE A 1071 -19.48 -36.36 -21.37
CA ILE A 1071 -19.05 -36.50 -19.96
C ILE A 1071 -19.65 -35.36 -19.14
N ASP A 1072 -19.53 -34.10 -19.58
CA ASP A 1072 -20.05 -32.94 -18.86
C ASP A 1072 -21.56 -33.04 -18.61
N ASN A 1073 -22.35 -33.40 -19.62
CA ASN A 1073 -23.80 -33.61 -19.45
C ASN A 1073 -24.11 -34.71 -18.43
N MET A 1074 -23.35 -35.81 -18.45
CA MET A 1074 -23.50 -36.89 -17.47
C MET A 1074 -23.09 -36.45 -16.07
N VAL A 1075 -22.05 -35.62 -15.93
CA VAL A 1075 -21.61 -35.05 -14.65
C VAL A 1075 -22.62 -34.04 -14.11
N TYR A 1076 -23.16 -33.15 -14.94
CA TYR A 1076 -24.20 -32.21 -14.53
C TYR A 1076 -25.44 -32.95 -14.00
N ALA A 1077 -25.89 -33.98 -14.70
CA ALA A 1077 -26.99 -34.83 -14.24
C ALA A 1077 -26.65 -35.55 -12.93
N LEU A 1078 -25.42 -36.09 -12.81
CA LEU A 1078 -24.94 -36.78 -11.63
C LEU A 1078 -24.96 -35.90 -10.37
N TYR A 1079 -24.65 -34.61 -10.51
CA TYR A 1079 -24.60 -33.64 -9.40
C TYR A 1079 -25.90 -32.82 -9.24
N GLY A 1080 -26.94 -33.08 -10.04
CA GLY A 1080 -28.22 -32.37 -9.93
C GLY A 1080 -28.15 -30.90 -10.34
N ILE A 1081 -27.31 -30.59 -11.33
CA ILE A 1081 -27.14 -29.24 -11.87
C ILE A 1081 -28.24 -28.98 -12.92
N THR A 1082 -28.95 -27.88 -12.75
CA THR A 1082 -30.05 -27.45 -13.61
C THR A 1082 -29.55 -26.77 -14.87
N ARG A 1083 -30.42 -26.62 -15.88
CA ARG A 1083 -30.06 -25.99 -17.16
C ARG A 1083 -29.54 -24.56 -17.00
N ASP A 1084 -30.14 -23.78 -16.10
CA ASP A 1084 -29.73 -22.39 -15.86
C ASP A 1084 -28.35 -22.34 -15.16
N GLU A 1085 -28.10 -23.25 -14.22
CA GLU A 1085 -26.79 -23.37 -13.57
C GLU A 1085 -25.70 -23.83 -14.55
N ILE A 1086 -26.04 -24.72 -15.51
CA ILE A 1086 -25.10 -25.14 -16.57
C ILE A 1086 -24.67 -23.93 -17.41
N LEU A 1087 -25.61 -23.07 -17.81
CA LEU A 1087 -25.29 -21.87 -18.60
C LEU A 1087 -24.34 -20.94 -17.85
N ILE A 1088 -24.50 -20.80 -16.53
CA ILE A 1088 -23.60 -20.00 -15.68
C ILE A 1088 -22.20 -20.61 -15.66
N ILE A 1089 -22.11 -21.93 -15.42
CA ILE A 1089 -20.83 -22.65 -15.37
C ILE A 1089 -20.09 -22.52 -16.70
N GLU A 1090 -20.77 -22.77 -17.82
CA GLU A 1090 -20.17 -22.71 -19.16
C GLU A 1090 -19.80 -21.28 -19.56
N HIS A 1091 -20.63 -20.28 -19.22
CA HIS A 1091 -20.31 -18.88 -19.46
C HIS A 1091 -19.05 -18.46 -18.71
N ASP A 1092 -18.89 -18.86 -17.44
CA ASP A 1092 -17.72 -18.51 -16.64
C ASP A 1092 -16.43 -19.15 -17.12
N ILE A 1093 -16.50 -20.41 -17.57
CA ILE A 1093 -15.35 -21.10 -18.17
C ILE A 1093 -14.94 -20.39 -19.47
N ASN A 1094 -15.91 -19.95 -20.28
CA ASN A 1094 -15.65 -19.33 -21.59
C ASN A 1094 -15.20 -17.86 -21.47
N ARG A 1095 -15.83 -17.04 -20.61
CA ARG A 1095 -15.46 -15.62 -20.42
C ARG A 1095 -14.01 -15.46 -19.96
N ARG A 1096 -13.51 -16.40 -19.17
CA ARG A 1096 -12.12 -16.41 -18.70
C ARG A 1096 -11.11 -16.80 -19.77
N LEU A 1097 -11.55 -17.31 -20.93
CA LEU A 1097 -10.70 -17.53 -22.12
C LEU A 1097 -10.63 -16.30 -23.04
N GLU A 1098 -11.62 -15.39 -22.96
CA GLU A 1098 -11.72 -14.21 -23.84
C GLU A 1098 -10.92 -13.00 -23.34
N HIS A 1099 -10.58 -12.92 -22.05
CA HIS A 1099 -9.69 -11.87 -21.51
C HIS A 1099 -8.20 -12.05 -21.86
N ASP A 1100 -7.86 -13.09 -22.64
CA ASP A 1100 -6.49 -13.42 -23.10
C ASP A 1100 -6.27 -13.14 -24.62
N ILE A 1101 -7.17 -12.39 -25.27
CA ILE A 1101 -6.96 -11.75 -26.58
C ILE A 1101 -6.87 -10.25 -26.37
#